data_AF-A0A7K6U1A6-F1
#
_entry.id   AF-A0A7K6U1A6-F1
#
_cell.length_a   1.000
_cell.length_b   1.000
_cell.length_c   1.000
_cell.angle_alpha   90.00
_cell.angle_beta   90.00
_cell.angle_gamma   90.00
#
_symmetry.space_group_name_H-M   'P 1'
#
loop_
_entity.id
_entity.type
_entity.pdbx_description
1 polymer ?
#
loop_
_entity_poly.entity_id
_entity_poly.type
_entity_poly.pdbx_seq_one_letter_code
_entity_poly.pdbx_strand_id
1 'polypeptide(L)'
;SLKRSLEEIVANAMDFLKHLKDPVGRTRSAVRAADYLETTLKLLKTKLHLSGKWRFNVTDLLDAKQKELISRETGCDYQVHSIKCPENDIYRTITGECNNRERSYLGSSNRALARWLPAVYDDGVSVPRGASEGKLYHGFPLPLVRKVSNEIAHTANENITQDRELSLVFTQWGQWINHDIDLAPTSAVGQSPELRCETDCAFNPPCFPIKFPPDDPRMLKTNSCMPFIQSATVCNPRTFTREQINAVSSFIDTSTVYGSEDSVAKSIRNQTNQLGLMAVNQNFTDAGLDFLPFENKTKSICVLTNKSANIPCFKAGDKRVTENLIISTMHTVFLREHNRLVRALRKLNPHWDGEKLYQESRKIVIAINQIITYRDYVPRLLGKETSKWIPLYSGYKEDVDPTVANVFTLAFRFGHTSVQPFVSRLDDNFQPLGSFSHVPLHLTFCATWRIIKEGGIDPLVRGIVVDHAKLAKQNQLVVEELQNHLFEQTEIMGLDLAGLNMQRGRDHGLPGYNAWRHFCGLSQPQNVDEFSEVLGNSKLAKKFLELYGTPDNIDIWIGAIAEPFVPQGRVGPLLACILGTQFRNLRDGDRFWWENLGVFTQQQLHALRKISLSRVFCDNTHIKKMPRDVFKVNSYPENFVDCHEIDTLDLSPWKEE
;
A
#
# COMPACT_ATOMS: atom_id res chain seq x y z
N SER A 1 -18.33 -4.04 -16.03
CA SER A 1 -17.71 -2.72 -15.75
C SER A 1 -18.38 -2.12 -14.53
N LEU A 2 -17.68 -1.34 -13.70
CA LEU A 2 -18.25 -0.80 -12.45
C LEU A 2 -19.55 0.00 -12.67
N LYS A 3 -19.65 0.71 -13.80
CA LYS A 3 -20.88 1.41 -14.20
C LYS A 3 -22.07 0.45 -14.32
N ARG A 4 -21.85 -0.72 -14.93
CA ARG A 4 -22.87 -1.77 -15.07
C ARG A 4 -23.21 -2.40 -13.72
N SER A 5 -22.23 -2.68 -12.86
CA SER A 5 -22.46 -3.18 -11.48
C SER A 5 -23.31 -2.20 -10.65
N LEU A 6 -23.08 -0.90 -10.81
CA LEU A 6 -23.88 0.16 -10.17
C LEU A 6 -25.29 0.28 -10.77
N GLU A 7 -25.45 0.08 -12.08
CA GLU A 7 -26.75 0.06 -12.77
C GLU A 7 -27.57 -1.19 -12.42
N GLU A 8 -26.93 -2.35 -12.29
CA GLU A 8 -27.54 -3.63 -11.91
C GLU A 8 -27.69 -3.80 -10.39
N ILE A 9 -27.06 -2.91 -9.59
CA ILE A 9 -27.04 -2.92 -8.12
C ILE A 9 -26.51 -4.24 -7.53
N VAL A 10 -25.53 -4.83 -8.22
CA VAL A 10 -24.84 -6.08 -7.86
C VAL A 10 -23.34 -5.84 -8.07
N ALA A 11 -22.53 -6.12 -7.04
CA ALA A 11 -21.08 -6.04 -7.11
C ALA A 11 -20.45 -7.29 -6.50
N ASN A 12 -19.39 -7.77 -7.13
CA ASN A 12 -18.60 -8.88 -6.63
C ASN A 12 -17.34 -8.38 -5.90
N ALA A 13 -16.63 -9.29 -5.23
CA ALA A 13 -15.41 -8.96 -4.48
C ALA A 13 -14.32 -8.27 -5.33
N MET A 14 -14.24 -8.60 -6.62
CA MET A 14 -13.28 -7.98 -7.55
C MET A 14 -13.67 -6.55 -7.94
N ASP A 15 -14.97 -6.21 -7.98
CA ASP A 15 -15.41 -4.83 -8.23
C ASP A 15 -14.91 -3.87 -7.12
N PHE A 16 -14.94 -4.31 -5.86
CA PHE A 16 -14.39 -3.56 -4.72
C PHE A 16 -12.88 -3.38 -4.84
N LEU A 17 -12.13 -4.46 -5.09
CA LEU A 17 -10.69 -4.38 -5.26
C LEU A 17 -10.29 -3.51 -6.46
N LYS A 18 -11.06 -3.55 -7.55
CA LYS A 18 -10.85 -2.70 -8.72
C LYS A 18 -11.09 -1.24 -8.40
N HIS A 19 -12.18 -0.91 -7.69
CA HIS A 19 -12.46 0.47 -7.28
C HIS A 19 -11.31 1.10 -6.48
N LEU A 20 -10.72 0.34 -5.54
CA LEU A 20 -9.60 0.81 -4.70
C LEU A 20 -8.29 0.97 -5.48
N LYS A 21 -8.17 0.34 -6.66
CA LYS A 21 -6.97 0.35 -7.50
C LYS A 21 -7.16 1.07 -8.84
N ASP A 22 -8.31 1.73 -9.04
CA ASP A 22 -8.59 2.44 -10.27
C ASP A 22 -7.66 3.66 -10.40
N PRO A 23 -6.97 3.84 -11.54
CA PRO A 23 -6.08 4.98 -11.72
C PRO A 23 -6.88 6.30 -11.77
N VAL A 24 -6.31 7.36 -11.20
CA VAL A 24 -6.89 8.72 -11.17
C VAL A 24 -6.07 9.69 -12.02
N GLY A 25 -6.61 10.90 -12.25
CA GLY A 25 -6.03 11.98 -13.09
C GLY A 25 -4.93 11.57 -14.08
N ARG A 26 -3.68 11.96 -13.84
CA ARG A 26 -2.53 11.70 -14.74
C ARG A 26 -2.11 10.22 -14.76
N THR A 27 -2.30 9.47 -13.69
CA THR A 27 -2.09 8.01 -13.63
C THR A 27 -2.90 7.33 -14.72
N ARG A 28 -4.15 7.75 -14.94
CA ARG A 28 -5.00 7.18 -15.99
C ARG A 28 -4.41 7.37 -17.38
N SER A 29 -3.82 8.54 -17.64
CA SER A 29 -3.14 8.83 -18.91
C SER A 29 -1.86 8.01 -19.05
N ALA A 30 -1.06 7.92 -17.99
CA ALA A 30 0.19 7.15 -17.94
C ALA A 30 -0.04 5.66 -18.21
N VAL A 31 -1.04 5.05 -17.56
CA VAL A 31 -1.44 3.65 -17.77
C VAL A 31 -1.95 3.45 -19.19
N ARG A 32 -2.84 4.31 -19.68
CA ARG A 32 -3.37 4.22 -21.05
C ARG A 32 -2.26 4.32 -22.11
N ALA A 33 -1.27 5.16 -21.89
CA ALA A 33 -0.12 5.29 -22.78
C ALA A 33 0.73 4.01 -22.83
N ALA A 34 0.99 3.40 -21.67
CA ALA A 34 1.68 2.12 -21.60
C ALA A 34 0.89 1.00 -22.30
N ASP A 35 -0.44 0.98 -22.11
CA ASP A 35 -1.33 0.03 -22.76
C ASP A 35 -1.31 0.17 -24.30
N TYR A 36 -1.26 1.40 -24.81
CA TYR A 36 -1.11 1.68 -26.24
C TYR A 36 0.25 1.28 -26.79
N LEU A 37 1.32 1.48 -26.03
CA LEU A 37 2.65 1.02 -26.41
C LEU A 37 2.70 -0.51 -26.49
N GLU A 38 2.20 -1.22 -25.47
CA GLU A 38 2.17 -2.69 -25.44
C GLU A 38 1.37 -3.25 -26.64
N THR A 39 0.19 -2.68 -26.91
CA THR A 39 -0.65 -3.06 -28.06
C THR A 39 0.06 -2.81 -29.40
N THR A 40 0.69 -1.64 -29.55
CA THR A 40 1.42 -1.26 -30.77
C THR A 40 2.57 -2.23 -31.05
N LEU A 41 3.37 -2.55 -30.02
CA LEU A 41 4.49 -3.48 -30.16
C LEU A 41 4.02 -4.91 -30.47
N LYS A 42 2.91 -5.35 -29.88
CA LYS A 42 2.29 -6.64 -30.21
C LYS A 42 1.86 -6.70 -31.68
N LEU A 43 1.19 -5.66 -32.18
CA LEU A 43 0.78 -5.57 -33.58
C LEU A 43 1.97 -5.53 -34.54
N LEU A 44 3.03 -4.80 -34.19
CA LEU A 44 4.28 -4.79 -34.96
C LEU A 44 4.92 -6.17 -34.99
N LYS A 45 4.97 -6.89 -33.85
CA LYS A 45 5.47 -8.26 -33.79
C LYS A 45 4.73 -9.19 -34.74
N THR A 46 3.40 -9.11 -34.75
CA THR A 46 2.56 -9.90 -35.65
C THR A 46 2.79 -9.50 -37.10
N LYS A 47 2.81 -8.21 -37.43
CA LYS A 47 2.98 -7.75 -38.82
C LYS A 47 4.36 -8.03 -39.39
N LEU A 48 5.41 -7.94 -38.58
CA LEU A 48 6.78 -8.10 -39.04
C LEU A 48 7.12 -9.54 -39.43
N HIS A 49 6.29 -10.54 -39.07
CA HIS A 49 6.33 -11.95 -39.48
C HIS A 49 7.66 -12.36 -40.16
N LEU A 50 8.77 -12.29 -39.41
CA LEU A 50 10.06 -12.72 -39.93
C LEU A 50 9.98 -14.23 -40.06
N SER A 51 9.89 -14.72 -41.30
CA SER A 51 9.88 -16.13 -41.67
C SER A 51 11.15 -16.82 -41.16
N GLY A 52 11.16 -17.25 -39.90
CA GLY A 52 12.29 -17.92 -39.27
C GLY A 52 12.09 -18.14 -37.79
N LYS A 53 12.54 -19.30 -37.27
CA LYS A 53 12.46 -19.75 -35.87
C LYS A 53 13.26 -18.89 -34.85
N TRP A 54 13.60 -17.65 -35.19
CA TRP A 54 14.38 -16.77 -34.32
C TRP A 54 13.47 -15.91 -33.43
N ARG A 55 13.65 -16.01 -32.12
CA ARG A 55 13.10 -15.03 -31.17
C ARG A 55 13.82 -13.70 -31.40
N PHE A 56 13.09 -12.67 -31.81
CA PHE A 56 13.61 -11.31 -31.94
C PHE A 56 12.81 -10.36 -31.05
N ASN A 57 13.46 -9.30 -30.57
CA ASN A 57 12.76 -8.17 -29.96
C ASN A 57 12.37 -7.20 -31.06
N VAL A 58 11.09 -6.84 -31.16
CA VAL A 58 10.56 -5.90 -32.17
C VAL A 58 11.37 -4.61 -32.20
N THR A 59 11.91 -4.22 -31.06
CA THR A 59 12.46 -2.90 -30.84
C THR A 59 13.93 -2.82 -31.19
N ASP A 60 14.61 -3.96 -31.30
CA ASP A 60 15.92 -4.05 -31.94
C ASP A 60 15.84 -3.77 -33.44
N LEU A 61 14.65 -3.96 -34.03
CA LEU A 61 14.38 -3.67 -35.45
C LEU A 61 13.91 -2.23 -35.70
N LEU A 62 13.65 -1.45 -34.65
CA LEU A 62 13.18 -0.07 -34.78
C LEU A 62 14.35 0.91 -34.64
N ASP A 63 14.47 1.82 -35.61
CA ASP A 63 15.41 2.92 -35.51
C ASP A 63 14.99 3.98 -34.46
N ALA A 64 15.87 4.94 -34.17
CA ALA A 64 15.61 5.97 -33.17
C ALA A 64 14.39 6.83 -33.51
N LYS A 65 14.17 7.18 -34.79
CA LYS A 65 13.04 8.01 -35.22
C LYS A 65 11.72 7.25 -35.09
N GLN A 66 11.72 5.95 -35.40
CA GLN A 66 10.55 5.09 -35.22
C GLN A 66 10.20 4.91 -33.75
N LYS A 67 11.19 4.74 -32.88
CA LYS A 67 10.99 4.67 -31.42
C LYS A 67 10.41 5.97 -30.86
N GLU A 68 10.94 7.11 -31.30
CA GLU A 68 10.45 8.44 -30.92
C GLU A 68 9.01 8.67 -31.42
N LEU A 69 8.72 8.32 -32.67
CA LEU A 69 7.38 8.41 -33.24
C LEU A 69 6.40 7.57 -32.43
N ILE A 70 6.70 6.29 -32.20
CA ILE A 70 5.83 5.41 -31.40
C ILE A 70 5.63 5.99 -30.01
N SER A 71 6.69 6.42 -29.33
CA SER A 71 6.61 7.01 -28.00
C SER A 71 5.69 8.23 -27.96
N ARG A 72 5.74 9.10 -28.98
CA ARG A 72 4.88 10.28 -29.07
C ARG A 72 3.44 9.91 -29.37
N GLU A 73 3.19 9.04 -30.36
CA GLU A 73 1.84 8.65 -30.76
C GLU A 73 1.12 7.83 -29.67
N THR A 74 1.85 7.09 -28.84
CA THR A 74 1.28 6.36 -27.70
C THR A 74 1.13 7.24 -26.44
N GLY A 75 1.69 8.45 -26.42
CA GLY A 75 1.68 9.33 -25.25
C GLY A 75 2.66 8.92 -24.13
N CYS A 76 3.74 8.23 -24.49
CA CYS A 76 4.80 7.79 -23.58
C CYS A 76 5.94 8.82 -23.41
N ASP A 77 5.87 9.94 -24.12
CA ASP A 77 6.84 11.04 -24.09
C ASP A 77 7.02 11.66 -22.70
N TYR A 78 6.01 11.62 -21.83
CA TYR A 78 6.13 12.06 -20.43
C TYR A 78 7.23 11.31 -19.66
N GLN A 79 7.59 10.08 -20.08
CA GLN A 79 8.67 9.32 -19.45
C GLN A 79 10.05 9.95 -19.71
N VAL A 80 10.22 10.64 -20.84
CA VAL A 80 11.49 11.19 -21.30
C VAL A 80 11.55 12.72 -21.27
N HIS A 81 10.43 13.39 -20.99
CA HIS A 81 10.37 14.84 -20.92
C HIS A 81 11.21 15.40 -19.76
N SER A 82 11.99 16.46 -20.02
CA SER A 82 12.77 17.14 -18.99
C SER A 82 11.86 17.87 -18.00
N ILE A 83 11.99 17.58 -16.70
CA ILE A 83 11.27 18.31 -15.65
C ILE A 83 12.06 19.57 -15.34
N LYS A 84 11.40 20.73 -15.37
CA LYS A 84 12.01 22.01 -14.98
C LYS A 84 11.72 22.26 -13.51
N CYS A 85 12.77 22.26 -12.70
CA CYS A 85 12.66 22.51 -11.26
C CYS A 85 12.86 24.00 -10.95
N PRO A 86 12.07 24.59 -10.03
CA PRO A 86 12.35 25.94 -9.53
C PRO A 86 13.75 25.99 -8.88
N GLU A 87 14.47 27.09 -9.07
CA GLU A 87 15.81 27.27 -8.49
C GLU A 87 15.76 27.25 -6.95
N ASN A 88 14.73 27.89 -6.38
CA ASN A 88 14.52 28.01 -4.95
C ASN A 88 13.12 27.50 -4.58
N ASP A 89 13.02 26.23 -4.20
CA ASP A 89 11.81 25.61 -3.67
C ASP A 89 11.99 25.21 -2.19
N ILE A 90 11.03 25.62 -1.36
CA ILE A 90 11.02 25.33 0.09
C ILE A 90 9.95 24.30 0.50
N TYR A 91 9.06 23.94 -0.43
CA TYR A 91 8.01 22.95 -0.25
C TYR A 91 8.13 21.85 -1.30
N ARG A 92 7.72 20.65 -0.92
CA ARG A 92 7.59 19.51 -1.84
C ARG A 92 6.54 19.80 -2.89
N THR A 93 6.80 19.37 -4.12
CA THR A 93 5.74 19.21 -5.13
C THR A 93 4.72 18.17 -4.66
N ILE A 94 3.53 18.16 -5.27
CA ILE A 94 2.52 17.13 -4.99
C ILE A 94 2.92 15.78 -5.62
N THR A 95 3.61 15.82 -6.76
CA THR A 95 4.03 14.64 -7.53
C THR A 95 5.30 13.98 -7.00
N GLY A 96 6.05 14.65 -6.11
CA GLY A 96 7.39 14.24 -5.68
C GLY A 96 8.50 14.59 -6.67
N GLU A 97 8.16 15.16 -7.82
CA GLU A 97 9.14 15.69 -8.78
C GLU A 97 10.01 16.78 -8.12
N CYS A 98 11.24 16.93 -8.63
CA CYS A 98 12.22 17.90 -8.18
C CYS A 98 12.77 17.69 -6.76
N ASN A 99 12.46 16.59 -6.07
CA ASN A 99 13.12 16.25 -4.82
C ASN A 99 14.64 16.12 -5.02
N ASN A 100 15.06 15.28 -5.96
CA ASN A 100 16.44 15.19 -6.43
C ASN A 100 16.68 16.23 -7.53
N ARG A 101 17.75 17.05 -7.44
CA ARG A 101 17.97 18.16 -8.39
C ARG A 101 18.68 17.69 -9.66
N GLU A 102 19.57 16.72 -9.55
CA GLU A 102 20.22 16.10 -10.72
C GLU A 102 19.25 15.21 -11.52
N ARG A 103 18.43 14.42 -10.83
CA ARG A 103 17.51 13.43 -11.40
C ARG A 103 16.10 13.68 -10.88
N SER A 104 15.49 14.74 -11.38
CA SER A 104 14.20 15.33 -10.98
C SER A 104 12.98 14.39 -10.96
N TYR A 105 13.06 13.19 -11.54
CA TYR A 105 11.99 12.19 -11.55
C TYR A 105 12.13 11.12 -10.45
N LEU A 106 13.25 11.05 -9.73
CA LEU A 106 13.47 10.00 -8.73
C LEU A 106 12.47 10.13 -7.58
N GLY A 107 11.78 9.03 -7.30
CA GLY A 107 10.71 8.97 -6.30
C GLY A 107 9.39 9.66 -6.68
N SER A 108 9.26 10.23 -7.89
CA SER A 108 8.00 10.87 -8.30
C SER A 108 6.90 9.85 -8.61
N SER A 109 5.65 10.25 -8.45
CA SER A 109 4.49 9.45 -8.84
C SER A 109 4.45 9.19 -10.36
N ASN A 110 3.71 8.14 -10.74
CA ASN A 110 3.50 7.71 -12.13
C ASN A 110 4.78 7.28 -12.87
N ARG A 111 5.75 6.75 -12.12
CA ARG A 111 7.01 6.19 -12.63
C ARG A 111 7.10 4.70 -12.32
N ALA A 112 8.08 4.04 -12.93
CA ALA A 112 8.34 2.63 -12.66
C ALA A 112 8.75 2.44 -11.20
N LEU A 113 8.31 1.33 -10.60
CA LEU A 113 8.96 0.80 -9.39
C LEU A 113 10.42 0.45 -9.70
N ALA A 114 11.32 0.65 -8.74
CA ALA A 114 12.73 0.31 -8.92
C ALA A 114 12.96 -1.20 -8.97
N ARG A 115 13.92 -1.64 -9.78
CA ARG A 115 14.36 -3.05 -9.87
C ARG A 115 15.73 -3.20 -9.21
N TRP A 116 15.77 -3.83 -8.04
CA TRP A 116 17.04 -4.21 -7.38
C TRP A 116 17.64 -5.50 -7.95
N LEU A 117 16.78 -6.36 -8.51
CA LEU A 117 17.15 -7.52 -9.30
C LEU A 117 16.40 -7.48 -10.64
N PRO A 118 16.97 -8.04 -11.72
CA PRO A 118 16.27 -8.16 -13.00
C PRO A 118 14.93 -8.89 -12.87
N ALA A 119 13.94 -8.49 -13.68
CA ALA A 119 12.65 -9.17 -13.74
C ALA A 119 12.78 -10.58 -14.32
N VAL A 120 11.99 -11.53 -13.80
CA VAL A 120 11.94 -12.92 -14.26
C VAL A 120 10.54 -13.23 -14.81
N TYR A 121 10.42 -13.14 -16.13
CA TYR A 121 9.21 -13.48 -16.90
C TYR A 121 9.45 -14.73 -17.76
N ASP A 122 8.38 -15.42 -18.12
CA ASP A 122 8.45 -16.68 -18.86
C ASP A 122 9.04 -16.54 -20.26
N ASP A 123 8.77 -15.41 -20.89
CA ASP A 123 9.26 -15.01 -22.20
C ASP A 123 10.41 -13.98 -22.09
N GLY A 124 10.86 -13.68 -20.86
CA GLY A 124 11.85 -12.65 -20.56
C GLY A 124 11.33 -11.22 -20.65
N VAL A 125 10.02 -11.01 -20.93
CA VAL A 125 9.46 -9.69 -21.21
C VAL A 125 8.25 -9.38 -20.33
N SER A 126 7.18 -10.16 -20.40
CA SER A 126 5.91 -9.80 -19.75
C SER A 126 5.01 -10.97 -19.34
N VAL A 127 5.24 -12.18 -19.84
CA VAL A 127 4.42 -13.35 -19.47
C VAL A 127 4.78 -13.78 -18.05
N PRO A 128 3.85 -13.71 -17.07
CA PRO A 128 4.15 -14.09 -15.69
C PRO A 128 4.60 -15.54 -15.56
N ARG A 129 5.45 -15.82 -14.58
CA ARG A 129 5.76 -17.20 -14.19
C ARG A 129 4.47 -17.93 -13.78
N GLY A 130 4.31 -19.16 -14.24
CA GLY A 130 3.15 -20.01 -13.99
C GLY A 130 1.97 -19.77 -14.93
N ALA A 131 2.07 -18.81 -15.87
CA ALA A 131 1.06 -18.62 -16.92
C ALA A 131 1.21 -19.65 -18.05
N SER A 132 2.44 -20.04 -18.37
CA SER A 132 2.71 -21.05 -19.41
C SER A 132 2.45 -22.46 -18.88
N GLU A 133 1.42 -23.13 -19.41
CA GLU A 133 1.06 -24.50 -19.01
C GLU A 133 2.18 -25.50 -19.29
N GLY A 134 2.43 -26.42 -18.35
CA GLY A 134 3.47 -27.44 -18.46
C GLY A 134 4.91 -26.95 -18.32
N LYS A 135 5.14 -25.64 -18.18
CA LYS A 135 6.49 -25.10 -18.01
C LYS A 135 7.06 -25.46 -16.64
N LEU A 136 8.28 -25.97 -16.63
CA LEU A 136 9.05 -26.27 -15.42
C LEU A 136 10.01 -25.13 -15.08
N TYR A 137 10.23 -24.92 -13.79
CA TYR A 137 11.14 -23.94 -13.20
C TYR A 137 12.07 -24.71 -12.30
N HIS A 138 13.37 -24.68 -12.57
CA HIS A 138 14.35 -25.48 -11.83
C HIS A 138 13.96 -26.98 -11.75
N GLY A 139 13.34 -27.51 -12.82
CA GLY A 139 12.91 -28.92 -12.89
C GLY A 139 11.51 -29.22 -12.34
N PHE A 140 10.80 -28.25 -11.75
CA PHE A 140 9.50 -28.48 -11.10
C PHE A 140 8.41 -27.53 -11.62
N PRO A 141 7.13 -27.94 -11.64
CA PRO A 141 6.02 -27.03 -11.89
C PRO A 141 5.85 -26.05 -10.71
N LEU A 142 5.42 -24.83 -10.97
CA LEU A 142 5.01 -23.93 -9.88
C LEU A 142 3.65 -24.36 -9.32
N PRO A 143 3.46 -24.34 -7.99
CA PRO A 143 2.18 -24.70 -7.39
C PRO A 143 1.11 -23.66 -7.69
N LEU A 144 -0.15 -24.09 -7.65
CA LEU A 144 -1.29 -23.20 -7.61
C LEU A 144 -1.21 -22.35 -6.33
N VAL A 145 -1.24 -21.03 -6.46
CA VAL A 145 -1.12 -20.12 -5.31
C VAL A 145 -2.22 -20.33 -4.27
N ARG A 146 -3.41 -20.76 -4.69
CA ARG A 146 -4.50 -21.13 -3.78
C ARG A 146 -4.18 -22.38 -2.96
N LYS A 147 -3.52 -23.37 -3.57
CA LYS A 147 -3.06 -24.58 -2.85
C LYS A 147 -2.04 -24.22 -1.78
N VAL A 148 -1.07 -23.36 -2.10
CA VAL A 148 -0.10 -22.84 -1.13
C VAL A 148 -0.81 -22.06 -0.02
N SER A 149 -1.81 -21.24 -0.37
CA SER A 149 -2.62 -20.51 0.61
C SER A 149 -3.32 -21.46 1.59
N ASN A 150 -3.96 -22.53 1.09
CA ASN A 150 -4.66 -23.52 1.90
C ASN A 150 -3.70 -24.30 2.82
N GLU A 151 -2.54 -24.72 2.32
CA GLU A 151 -1.65 -25.65 3.04
C GLU A 151 -0.63 -24.99 3.96
N ILE A 152 -0.28 -23.73 3.68
CA ILE A 152 0.78 -22.98 4.38
C ILE A 152 0.22 -21.71 5.04
N ALA A 153 -0.54 -20.88 4.32
CA ALA A 153 -0.89 -19.55 4.81
C ALA A 153 -2.10 -19.53 5.76
N HIS A 154 -3.02 -20.49 5.63
CA HIS A 154 -4.31 -20.49 6.33
C HIS A 154 -4.19 -20.47 7.86
N THR A 155 -5.05 -19.68 8.49
CA THR A 155 -5.28 -19.61 9.94
C THR A 155 -6.77 -19.48 10.20
N ALA A 156 -7.36 -20.43 10.92
CA ALA A 156 -8.73 -20.29 11.41
C ALA A 156 -8.84 -19.11 12.39
N ASN A 157 -9.94 -18.37 12.33
CA ASN A 157 -10.13 -17.12 13.10
C ASN A 157 -10.05 -17.34 14.61
N GLU A 158 -10.49 -18.50 15.11
CA GLU A 158 -10.45 -18.92 16.51
C GLU A 158 -9.06 -19.37 16.98
N ASN A 159 -8.13 -19.63 16.06
CA ASN A 159 -6.79 -20.15 16.34
C ASN A 159 -5.71 -19.10 16.05
N ILE A 160 -5.96 -17.84 16.40
CA ILE A 160 -4.98 -16.76 16.28
C ILE A 160 -4.20 -16.57 17.59
N THR A 161 -2.94 -16.17 17.49
CA THR A 161 -2.17 -15.70 18.64
C THR A 161 -2.13 -14.18 18.64
N GLN A 162 -2.45 -13.56 19.77
CA GLN A 162 -2.26 -12.12 19.97
C GLN A 162 -0.79 -11.78 20.24
N ASP A 163 -0.34 -10.68 19.68
CA ASP A 163 0.94 -10.08 20.01
C ASP A 163 0.90 -9.53 21.45
N ARG A 164 1.89 -9.87 22.29
CA ARG A 164 1.91 -9.44 23.69
C ARG A 164 2.63 -8.11 23.92
N GLU A 165 3.29 -7.57 22.91
CA GLU A 165 4.06 -6.33 23.02
C GLU A 165 3.47 -5.21 22.17
N LEU A 166 2.82 -5.53 21.05
CA LEU A 166 2.31 -4.55 20.08
C LEU A 166 0.78 -4.50 20.01
N SER A 167 0.23 -3.29 20.04
CA SER A 167 -1.19 -3.04 19.79
C SER A 167 -1.51 -3.11 18.30
N LEU A 168 -2.80 -3.10 17.97
CA LEU A 168 -3.31 -3.07 16.60
C LEU A 168 -2.91 -1.78 15.85
N VAL A 169 -2.56 -0.69 16.57
CA VAL A 169 -1.95 0.51 15.97
C VAL A 169 -0.70 0.18 15.16
N PHE A 170 0.11 -0.81 15.58
CA PHE A 170 1.28 -1.23 14.81
C PHE A 170 0.90 -1.74 13.41
N THR A 171 -0.06 -2.67 13.32
CA THR A 171 -0.55 -3.19 12.04
C THR A 171 -1.11 -2.06 11.19
N GLN A 172 -1.92 -1.19 11.80
CA GLN A 172 -2.60 -0.11 11.10
C GLN A 172 -1.65 0.96 10.56
N TRP A 173 -0.62 1.32 11.34
CA TRP A 173 0.40 2.28 10.91
C TRP A 173 1.22 1.72 9.74
N GLY A 174 1.50 0.41 9.74
CA GLY A 174 2.12 -0.26 8.59
C GLY A 174 1.31 -0.09 7.30
N GLN A 175 0.00 -0.31 7.36
CA GLN A 175 -0.88 -0.08 6.20
C GLN A 175 -0.94 1.40 5.80
N TRP A 176 -1.03 2.32 6.77
CA TRP A 176 -1.01 3.76 6.53
C TRP A 176 0.24 4.20 5.75
N ILE A 177 1.42 3.72 6.16
CA ILE A 177 2.69 4.04 5.48
C ILE A 177 2.81 3.33 4.13
N ASN A 178 2.33 2.09 3.99
CA ASN A 178 2.30 1.43 2.68
C ASN A 178 1.50 2.25 1.68
N HIS A 179 0.36 2.80 2.11
CA HIS A 179 -0.50 3.60 1.24
C HIS A 179 0.13 4.94 0.85
N ASP A 180 1.08 5.43 1.64
CA ASP A 180 1.79 6.68 1.37
C ASP A 180 2.84 6.54 0.25
N ILE A 181 3.47 5.37 0.15
CA ILE A 181 4.68 5.18 -0.67
C ILE A 181 4.50 4.26 -1.88
N ASP A 182 3.49 3.37 -1.88
CA ASP A 182 3.24 2.52 -3.05
C ASP A 182 1.76 2.28 -3.39
N LEU A 183 1.47 2.32 -4.69
CA LEU A 183 0.21 1.91 -5.30
C LEU A 183 0.47 1.45 -6.73
N ALA A 184 0.30 0.15 -6.98
CA ALA A 184 0.23 -0.39 -8.34
C ALA A 184 -1.24 -0.56 -8.75
N PRO A 185 -1.77 0.31 -9.65
CA PRO A 185 -3.13 0.21 -10.18
C PRO A 185 -3.33 -1.09 -10.96
N THR A 186 -4.59 -1.45 -11.20
CA THR A 186 -4.91 -2.54 -12.14
C THR A 186 -4.81 -2.06 -13.59
N SER A 187 -4.37 -2.94 -14.48
CA SER A 187 -4.29 -2.64 -15.91
C SER A 187 -5.68 -2.45 -16.52
N ALA A 188 -5.77 -1.53 -17.48
CA ALA A 188 -6.96 -1.32 -18.31
C ALA A 188 -6.82 -1.92 -19.72
N VAL A 189 -5.67 -2.54 -20.05
CA VAL A 189 -5.39 -3.18 -21.36
C VAL A 189 -6.56 -4.10 -21.74
N GLY A 190 -6.99 -4.05 -22.99
CA GLY A 190 -7.79 -5.13 -23.55
C GLY A 190 -9.17 -5.35 -22.93
N GLN A 191 -9.75 -4.37 -22.22
CA GLN A 191 -11.20 -4.34 -21.94
C GLN A 191 -11.97 -4.14 -23.27
N SER A 192 -11.81 -5.06 -24.22
CA SER A 192 -12.87 -5.37 -25.17
C SER A 192 -14.11 -5.72 -24.34
N PRO A 193 -15.31 -5.29 -24.73
CA PRO A 193 -16.56 -5.75 -24.12
C PRO A 193 -16.68 -7.29 -24.00
N GLU A 194 -15.88 -8.02 -24.77
CA GLU A 194 -15.87 -9.49 -24.87
C GLU A 194 -14.98 -10.18 -23.82
N LEU A 195 -13.92 -9.53 -23.31
CA LEU A 195 -13.00 -10.14 -22.34
C LEU A 195 -13.51 -9.94 -20.90
N ARG A 196 -13.81 -11.03 -20.21
CA ARG A 196 -14.33 -11.04 -18.83
C ARG A 196 -13.42 -11.84 -17.90
N CYS A 197 -12.50 -11.16 -17.22
CA CYS A 197 -11.60 -11.80 -16.24
C CYS A 197 -12.34 -12.43 -15.05
N GLU A 198 -13.62 -12.09 -14.86
CA GLU A 198 -14.49 -12.65 -13.84
C GLU A 198 -14.94 -14.08 -14.17
N THR A 199 -14.92 -14.47 -15.44
CA THR A 199 -15.42 -15.77 -15.89
C THR A 199 -14.41 -16.57 -16.71
N ASP A 200 -13.43 -15.92 -17.33
CA ASP A 200 -12.38 -16.59 -18.09
C ASP A 200 -11.26 -17.07 -17.16
N CYS A 201 -11.07 -18.39 -17.12
CA CYS A 201 -10.03 -19.05 -16.33
C CYS A 201 -8.75 -19.35 -17.11
N ALA A 202 -8.67 -18.93 -18.37
CA ALA A 202 -7.45 -18.94 -19.16
C ALA A 202 -6.61 -17.68 -18.92
N PHE A 203 -5.30 -17.80 -19.12
CA PHE A 203 -4.43 -16.64 -19.13
C PHE A 203 -4.59 -15.90 -20.47
N ASN A 204 -5.28 -14.76 -20.42
CA ASN A 204 -5.52 -13.87 -21.55
C ASN A 204 -5.29 -12.42 -21.07
N PRO A 205 -4.09 -11.85 -21.25
CA PRO A 205 -3.76 -10.53 -20.73
C PRO A 205 -4.83 -9.48 -21.00
N PRO A 206 -5.26 -8.72 -19.98
CA PRO A 206 -4.66 -8.60 -18.64
C PRO A 206 -5.19 -9.61 -17.59
N CYS A 207 -6.03 -10.58 -17.97
CA CYS A 207 -6.56 -11.58 -17.06
C CYS A 207 -5.48 -12.63 -16.73
N PHE A 208 -5.20 -12.85 -15.44
CA PHE A 208 -4.28 -13.88 -14.96
C PHE A 208 -4.87 -14.64 -13.76
N PRO A 209 -5.97 -15.38 -13.98
CA PRO A 209 -6.83 -15.92 -12.93
C PRO A 209 -6.10 -16.91 -12.00
N ILE A 210 -6.56 -16.98 -10.76
CA ILE A 210 -6.07 -17.93 -9.75
C ILE A 210 -6.92 -19.20 -9.82
N LYS A 211 -6.32 -20.30 -10.30
CA LYS A 211 -6.98 -21.60 -10.39
C LYS A 211 -7.15 -22.23 -9.00
N PHE A 212 -8.29 -22.89 -8.78
CA PHE A 212 -8.54 -23.70 -7.59
C PHE A 212 -7.87 -25.08 -7.72
N PRO A 213 -7.33 -25.65 -6.63
CA PRO A 213 -7.02 -27.07 -6.61
C PRO A 213 -8.32 -27.90 -6.68
N PRO A 214 -8.27 -29.16 -7.18
CA PRO A 214 -9.47 -29.98 -7.43
C PRO A 214 -10.34 -30.26 -6.20
N ASP A 215 -9.75 -30.21 -5.00
CA ASP A 215 -10.35 -30.45 -3.69
C ASP A 215 -10.67 -29.16 -2.92
N ASP A 216 -10.58 -27.98 -3.56
CA ASP A 216 -10.88 -26.72 -2.88
C ASP A 216 -12.38 -26.62 -2.54
N PRO A 217 -12.75 -26.38 -1.27
CA PRO A 217 -14.16 -26.28 -0.87
C PRO A 217 -14.86 -25.06 -1.49
N ARG A 218 -14.11 -24.06 -1.99
CA ARG A 218 -14.68 -22.87 -2.66
C ARG A 218 -14.89 -23.08 -4.16
N MET A 219 -14.52 -24.23 -4.72
CA MET A 219 -14.75 -24.52 -6.13
C MET A 219 -16.24 -24.86 -6.37
N LEU A 220 -17.06 -23.83 -6.64
CA LEU A 220 -18.51 -23.98 -6.84
C LEU A 220 -18.89 -24.77 -8.09
N LYS A 221 -18.05 -24.77 -9.13
CA LYS A 221 -18.28 -25.44 -10.41
C LYS A 221 -16.96 -25.96 -10.97
N THR A 222 -17.02 -27.03 -11.75
CA THR A 222 -15.86 -27.50 -12.53
C THR A 222 -15.33 -26.38 -13.42
N ASN A 223 -14.01 -26.17 -13.43
CA ASN A 223 -13.32 -25.09 -14.15
C ASN A 223 -13.63 -23.66 -13.65
N SER A 224 -14.03 -23.46 -12.39
CA SER A 224 -14.04 -22.12 -11.79
C SER A 224 -12.64 -21.65 -11.36
N CYS A 225 -12.47 -20.35 -11.21
CA CYS A 225 -11.25 -19.70 -10.74
C CYS A 225 -11.58 -18.40 -10.00
N MET A 226 -10.64 -17.89 -9.22
CA MET A 226 -10.75 -16.52 -8.69
C MET A 226 -10.22 -15.51 -9.72
N PRO A 227 -10.91 -14.39 -9.93
CA PRO A 227 -10.47 -13.36 -10.86
C PRO A 227 -9.18 -12.69 -10.38
N PHE A 228 -8.31 -12.38 -11.33
CA PHE A 228 -7.12 -11.58 -11.08
C PHE A 228 -6.78 -10.79 -12.34
N ILE A 229 -6.57 -9.49 -12.15
CA ILE A 229 -6.15 -8.55 -13.20
C ILE A 229 -4.71 -8.13 -12.91
N GLN A 230 -3.86 -8.24 -13.93
CA GLN A 230 -2.47 -7.79 -13.89
C GLN A 230 -2.34 -6.31 -13.52
N SER A 231 -1.24 -5.96 -12.86
CA SER A 231 -0.93 -4.58 -12.51
C SER A 231 -0.65 -3.76 -13.76
N ALA A 232 -1.03 -2.48 -13.73
CA ALA A 232 -0.69 -1.54 -14.78
C ALA A 232 0.82 -1.29 -14.86
N THR A 233 1.27 -0.84 -16.01
CA THR A 233 2.69 -0.67 -16.32
C THR A 233 3.01 0.77 -16.71
N VAL A 234 4.31 1.08 -16.73
CA VAL A 234 4.81 2.27 -17.43
C VAL A 234 5.23 1.94 -18.85
N CYS A 235 5.37 2.97 -19.67
CA CYS A 235 6.08 2.84 -20.92
C CYS A 235 7.57 2.56 -20.66
N ASN A 236 8.07 1.43 -21.14
CA ASN A 236 9.50 1.11 -21.10
C ASN A 236 10.05 0.98 -22.53
N PRO A 237 10.38 2.11 -23.19
CA PRO A 237 10.86 2.11 -24.57
C PRO A 237 12.31 1.64 -24.73
N ARG A 238 13.02 1.32 -23.63
CA ARG A 238 14.42 0.89 -23.67
C ARG A 238 14.54 -0.62 -23.74
N THR A 239 14.00 -1.33 -22.75
CA THR A 239 14.13 -2.80 -22.68
C THR A 239 12.84 -3.52 -23.02
N PHE A 240 11.70 -2.83 -23.01
CA PHE A 240 10.36 -3.39 -23.23
C PHE A 240 9.93 -4.47 -22.24
N THR A 241 10.78 -4.78 -21.27
CA THR A 241 10.42 -5.57 -20.10
C THR A 241 9.30 -4.86 -19.35
N ARG A 242 8.30 -5.63 -18.92
CA ARG A 242 7.14 -5.15 -18.18
C ARG A 242 7.58 -4.56 -16.84
N GLU A 243 7.39 -3.26 -16.67
CA GLU A 243 7.67 -2.55 -15.41
C GLU A 243 6.39 -1.95 -14.86
N GLN A 244 6.04 -2.30 -13.63
CA GLN A 244 4.82 -1.84 -12.98
C GLN A 244 4.98 -0.38 -12.52
N ILE A 245 3.90 0.37 -12.68
CA ILE A 245 3.83 1.77 -12.27
C ILE A 245 3.61 1.89 -10.76
N ASN A 246 4.28 2.85 -10.13
CA ASN A 246 3.87 3.39 -8.84
C ASN A 246 3.05 4.66 -9.06
N ALA A 247 1.77 4.66 -8.71
CA ALA A 247 0.86 5.79 -8.91
C ALA A 247 0.99 6.87 -7.83
N VAL A 248 1.71 6.59 -6.74
CA VAL A 248 1.96 7.54 -5.65
C VAL A 248 3.43 7.96 -5.57
N SER A 249 3.71 9.03 -4.84
CA SER A 249 5.07 9.46 -4.54
C SER A 249 5.77 8.37 -3.71
N SER A 250 7.08 8.18 -3.87
CA SER A 250 7.82 7.19 -3.06
C SER A 250 8.13 7.70 -1.65
N PHE A 251 8.06 9.01 -1.42
CA PHE A 251 8.45 9.63 -0.16
C PHE A 251 7.40 9.41 0.93
N ILE A 252 7.83 9.37 2.20
CA ILE A 252 6.88 9.47 3.32
C ILE A 252 6.48 10.94 3.45
N ASP A 253 5.54 11.37 2.61
CA ASP A 253 5.09 12.75 2.44
C ASP A 253 3.57 12.94 2.59
N THR A 254 2.91 11.95 3.19
CA THR A 254 1.48 11.99 3.56
C THR A 254 0.58 12.29 2.35
N SER A 255 0.98 11.78 1.19
CA SER A 255 0.18 11.74 -0.03
C SER A 255 -1.16 11.01 0.16
N THR A 256 -1.27 10.16 1.18
CA THR A 256 -2.57 9.62 1.65
C THR A 256 -3.61 10.71 1.94
N VAL A 257 -3.16 11.86 2.44
CA VAL A 257 -4.00 13.04 2.74
C VAL A 257 -3.98 14.03 1.57
N TYR A 258 -2.82 14.29 0.98
CA TYR A 258 -2.63 15.40 0.04
C TYR A 258 -2.73 15.00 -1.44
N GLY A 259 -2.71 13.71 -1.74
CA GLY A 259 -2.67 13.15 -3.09
C GLY A 259 -1.27 13.19 -3.71
N SER A 260 -1.10 12.42 -4.77
CA SER A 260 0.16 12.37 -5.56
C SER A 260 0.00 12.96 -6.97
N GLU A 261 -1.09 13.69 -7.19
CA GLU A 261 -1.38 14.40 -8.44
C GLU A 261 -2.01 15.75 -8.17
N ASP A 262 -1.58 16.79 -8.90
CA ASP A 262 -2.05 18.16 -8.70
C ASP A 262 -3.58 18.29 -8.82
N SER A 263 -4.21 17.57 -9.75
CA SER A 263 -5.66 17.59 -9.92
C SER A 263 -6.39 16.99 -8.73
N VAL A 264 -5.86 15.91 -8.15
CA VAL A 264 -6.44 15.27 -6.96
C VAL A 264 -6.27 16.19 -5.77
N ALA A 265 -5.04 16.65 -5.51
CA ALA A 265 -4.69 17.56 -4.43
C ALA A 265 -5.55 18.83 -4.43
N LYS A 266 -5.71 19.46 -5.59
CA LYS A 266 -6.60 20.62 -5.76
C LYS A 266 -8.06 20.28 -5.43
N SER A 267 -8.53 19.09 -5.81
CA SER A 267 -9.94 18.69 -5.65
C SER A 267 -10.35 18.25 -4.23
N ILE A 268 -9.39 18.10 -3.33
CA ILE A 268 -9.62 17.73 -1.91
C ILE A 268 -9.28 18.87 -0.95
N ARG A 269 -8.83 20.03 -1.48
CA ARG A 269 -8.73 21.29 -0.73
C ARG A 269 -10.09 21.97 -0.67
N ASN A 270 -10.31 22.77 0.38
CA ASN A 270 -11.46 23.65 0.44
C ASN A 270 -11.29 24.80 -0.56
N GLN A 271 -12.09 24.81 -1.62
CA GLN A 271 -12.00 25.81 -2.69
C GLN A 271 -12.93 27.01 -2.48
N THR A 272 -13.73 27.04 -1.42
CA THR A 272 -14.73 28.11 -1.22
C THR A 272 -14.15 29.35 -0.54
N ASN A 273 -12.92 29.28 -0.04
CA ASN A 273 -12.24 30.34 0.69
C ASN A 273 -10.72 30.22 0.54
N GLN A 274 -9.99 31.24 1.00
CA GLN A 274 -8.52 31.30 0.97
C GLN A 274 -7.90 30.99 2.34
N LEU A 275 -8.46 30.04 3.09
CA LEU A 275 -7.99 29.73 4.45
C LEU A 275 -6.96 28.61 4.50
N GLY A 276 -6.64 27.97 3.37
CA GLY A 276 -5.69 26.86 3.32
C GLY A 276 -6.20 25.53 3.88
N LEU A 277 -7.50 25.42 4.17
CA LEU A 277 -8.12 24.21 4.73
C LEU A 277 -8.30 23.11 3.68
N MET A 278 -8.33 21.86 4.15
CA MET A 278 -8.82 20.72 3.38
C MET A 278 -10.34 20.70 3.35
N ALA A 279 -10.91 20.13 2.28
CA ALA A 279 -12.36 19.98 2.16
C ALA A 279 -12.88 18.97 3.19
N VAL A 280 -14.09 19.21 3.70
CA VAL A 280 -14.74 18.38 4.72
C VAL A 280 -16.16 18.02 4.27
N ASN A 281 -16.73 16.98 4.87
CA ASN A 281 -18.10 16.57 4.62
C ASN A 281 -19.08 17.71 4.97
N GLN A 282 -20.05 17.96 4.09
CA GLN A 282 -21.07 19.00 4.31
C GLN A 282 -22.38 18.44 4.86
N ASN A 283 -22.54 17.11 4.84
CA ASN A 283 -23.80 16.44 5.16
C ASN A 283 -23.77 15.78 6.55
N PHE A 284 -22.58 15.40 7.02
CA PHE A 284 -22.40 14.70 8.28
C PHE A 284 -21.20 15.26 9.05
N THR A 285 -21.34 15.29 10.36
CA THR A 285 -20.27 15.60 11.31
C THR A 285 -20.19 14.49 12.35
N ASP A 286 -19.03 14.34 12.96
CA ASP A 286 -18.76 13.40 14.04
C ASP A 286 -18.85 14.13 15.39
N ALA A 287 -20.05 14.25 15.94
CA ALA A 287 -20.31 15.05 17.15
C ALA A 287 -19.70 16.47 17.10
N GLY A 288 -19.76 17.11 15.91
CA GLY A 288 -19.20 18.44 15.66
C GLY A 288 -17.79 18.47 15.05
N LEU A 289 -17.10 17.33 14.97
CA LEU A 289 -15.81 17.21 14.27
C LEU A 289 -15.99 16.86 12.78
N ASP A 290 -15.00 17.24 11.98
CA ASP A 290 -15.02 17.11 10.53
C ASP A 290 -14.93 15.62 10.09
N PHE A 291 -15.70 15.22 9.08
CA PHE A 291 -15.48 13.99 8.32
C PHE A 291 -14.83 14.29 6.97
N LEU A 292 -14.23 13.26 6.36
CA LEU A 292 -13.78 13.31 4.96
C LEU A 292 -14.96 13.62 4.01
N PRO A 293 -14.73 14.38 2.92
CA PRO A 293 -15.75 14.58 1.90
C PRO A 293 -16.10 13.25 1.23
N PHE A 294 -17.30 13.14 0.67
CA PHE A 294 -17.69 11.98 -0.12
C PHE A 294 -17.23 12.12 -1.57
N GLU A 295 -17.01 10.98 -2.23
CA GLU A 295 -16.97 10.96 -3.69
C GLU A 295 -18.38 11.10 -4.29
N ASN A 296 -18.47 11.15 -5.62
CA ASN A 296 -19.77 11.24 -6.29
C ASN A 296 -20.60 9.99 -6.02
N LYS A 297 -21.75 10.17 -5.37
CA LYS A 297 -22.68 9.10 -4.97
C LYS A 297 -23.06 8.17 -6.12
N THR A 298 -23.28 8.68 -7.33
CA THR A 298 -23.69 7.86 -8.48
C THR A 298 -22.58 6.94 -9.00
N LYS A 299 -21.35 7.14 -8.55
CA LYS A 299 -20.17 6.36 -8.93
C LYS A 299 -19.60 5.54 -7.77
N SER A 300 -20.25 5.57 -6.61
CA SER A 300 -19.68 5.06 -5.37
C SER A 300 -20.06 3.62 -5.11
N ILE A 301 -19.07 2.72 -5.06
CA ILE A 301 -19.32 1.31 -4.75
C ILE A 301 -19.75 1.08 -3.30
N CYS A 302 -19.37 1.97 -2.36
CA CYS A 302 -19.70 1.83 -0.94
C CYS A 302 -21.22 1.83 -0.67
N VAL A 303 -22.03 2.43 -1.55
CA VAL A 303 -23.51 2.42 -1.41
C VAL A 303 -24.09 1.01 -1.58
N LEU A 304 -23.33 0.09 -2.20
CA LEU A 304 -23.74 -1.30 -2.40
C LEU A 304 -23.55 -2.14 -1.14
N THR A 305 -22.64 -1.76 -0.23
CA THR A 305 -22.42 -2.47 1.05
C THR A 305 -23.63 -2.41 1.98
N ASN A 306 -24.38 -1.30 1.93
CA ASN A 306 -25.66 -1.16 2.64
C ASN A 306 -26.57 -0.19 1.89
N LYS A 307 -27.49 -0.75 1.09
CA LYS A 307 -28.41 -0.01 0.22
C LYS A 307 -29.33 0.92 1.01
N SER A 308 -29.74 0.51 2.22
CA SER A 308 -30.63 1.29 3.08
C SER A 308 -29.91 2.51 3.66
N ALA A 309 -28.65 2.36 4.08
CA ALA A 309 -27.85 3.47 4.59
C ALA A 309 -27.44 4.45 3.49
N ASN A 310 -27.14 3.93 2.29
CA ASN A 310 -26.90 4.70 1.06
C ASN A 310 -25.79 5.78 1.22
N ILE A 311 -24.70 5.40 1.90
CA ILE A 311 -23.56 6.27 2.21
C ILE A 311 -22.44 6.03 1.17
N PRO A 312 -21.95 7.09 0.49
CA PRO A 312 -20.86 6.96 -0.46
C PRO A 312 -19.50 6.65 0.18
N CYS A 313 -18.51 6.28 -0.65
CA CYS A 313 -17.12 6.19 -0.21
C CYS A 313 -16.59 7.57 0.17
N PHE A 314 -15.61 7.59 1.07
CA PHE A 314 -14.85 8.81 1.36
C PHE A 314 -13.91 9.14 0.20
N LYS A 315 -13.57 10.43 0.09
CA LYS A 315 -12.61 10.96 -0.86
C LYS A 315 -11.42 11.57 -0.11
N ALA A 316 -10.21 11.13 -0.42
CA ALA A 316 -8.96 11.63 0.14
C ALA A 316 -7.85 11.68 -0.94
N GLY A 317 -6.60 11.85 -0.52
CA GLY A 317 -5.43 11.83 -1.39
C GLY A 317 -5.14 10.46 -2.02
N ASP A 318 -5.41 9.37 -1.28
CA ASP A 318 -5.25 8.00 -1.77
C ASP A 318 -6.61 7.32 -2.04
N LYS A 319 -6.66 6.47 -3.09
CA LYS A 319 -7.91 5.83 -3.56
C LYS A 319 -8.38 4.70 -2.64
N ARG A 320 -7.50 4.15 -1.81
CA ARG A 320 -7.78 3.08 -0.84
C ARG A 320 -8.29 3.60 0.51
N VAL A 321 -8.64 4.89 0.61
CA VAL A 321 -9.17 5.53 1.84
C VAL A 321 -10.33 4.78 2.49
N THR A 322 -11.14 4.06 1.69
CA THR A 322 -12.25 3.24 2.20
C THR A 322 -11.98 1.74 2.04
N GLU A 323 -10.72 1.31 2.08
CA GLU A 323 -10.43 -0.12 2.06
C GLU A 323 -11.07 -0.79 3.27
N ASN A 324 -10.80 -0.30 4.49
CA ASN A 324 -11.44 -0.73 5.73
C ASN A 324 -11.72 0.46 6.66
N LEU A 325 -12.51 0.25 7.72
CA LEU A 325 -12.94 1.31 8.63
C LEU A 325 -11.79 2.00 9.37
N ILE A 326 -10.73 1.25 9.70
CA ILE A 326 -9.61 1.77 10.48
C ILE A 326 -8.74 2.68 9.60
N ILE A 327 -8.50 2.31 8.34
CA ILE A 327 -7.84 3.21 7.35
C ILE A 327 -8.64 4.50 7.20
N SER A 328 -9.96 4.44 6.98
CA SER A 328 -10.80 5.64 6.92
C SER A 328 -10.72 6.50 8.18
N THR A 329 -10.57 5.87 9.34
CA THR A 329 -10.35 6.55 10.62
C THR A 329 -9.03 7.31 10.64
N MET A 330 -7.92 6.68 10.23
CA MET A 330 -6.61 7.34 10.13
C MET A 330 -6.62 8.53 9.17
N HIS A 331 -7.22 8.37 7.97
CA HIS A 331 -7.38 9.49 7.03
C HIS A 331 -8.19 10.64 7.64
N THR A 332 -9.24 10.34 8.41
CA THR A 332 -10.06 11.37 9.07
C THR A 332 -9.26 12.10 10.16
N VAL A 333 -8.48 11.38 10.97
CA VAL A 333 -7.60 11.97 11.99
C VAL A 333 -6.59 12.93 11.36
N PHE A 334 -5.89 12.52 10.29
CA PHE A 334 -4.89 13.39 9.67
C PHE A 334 -5.47 14.54 8.84
N LEU A 335 -6.69 14.40 8.32
CA LEU A 335 -7.45 15.53 7.78
C LEU A 335 -7.73 16.57 8.86
N ARG A 336 -8.22 16.12 10.03
CA ARG A 336 -8.50 17.00 11.18
C ARG A 336 -7.22 17.67 11.67
N GLU A 337 -6.11 16.94 11.73
CA GLU A 337 -4.82 17.48 12.17
C GLU A 337 -4.34 18.60 11.24
N HIS A 338 -4.45 18.42 9.93
CA HIS A 338 -4.15 19.48 8.97
C HIS A 338 -5.01 20.73 9.25
N ASN A 339 -6.33 20.58 9.34
CA ASN A 339 -7.23 21.71 9.56
C ASN A 339 -7.01 22.38 10.94
N ARG A 340 -6.63 21.61 11.96
CA ARG A 340 -6.25 22.13 13.28
C ARG A 340 -5.00 23.01 13.18
N LEU A 341 -3.96 22.53 12.50
CA LEU A 341 -2.71 23.26 12.27
C LEU A 341 -2.95 24.55 11.46
N VAL A 342 -3.72 24.48 10.38
CA VAL A 342 -4.09 25.67 9.59
C VAL A 342 -4.74 26.74 10.47
N ARG A 343 -5.72 26.37 11.29
CA ARG A 343 -6.42 27.31 12.17
C ARG A 343 -5.49 27.93 13.22
N ALA A 344 -4.57 27.13 13.78
CA ALA A 344 -3.59 27.59 14.76
C ALA A 344 -2.54 28.53 14.14
N LEU A 345 -1.98 28.16 13.00
CA LEU A 345 -1.00 28.96 12.26
C LEU A 345 -1.61 30.27 11.76
N ARG A 346 -2.87 30.27 11.32
CA ARG A 346 -3.56 31.51 10.93
C ARG A 346 -3.72 32.49 12.10
N LYS A 347 -3.96 31.97 13.31
CA LYS A 347 -4.00 32.80 14.52
C LYS A 347 -2.62 33.37 14.86
N LEU A 348 -1.57 32.57 14.64
CA LEU A 348 -0.19 32.94 14.94
C LEU A 348 0.37 33.95 13.93
N ASN A 349 0.03 33.76 12.65
CA ASN A 349 0.49 34.53 11.49
C ASN A 349 -0.72 35.03 10.68
N PRO A 350 -1.42 36.09 11.11
CA PRO A 350 -2.60 36.61 10.41
C PRO A 350 -2.34 37.10 8.99
N HIS A 351 -1.08 37.37 8.64
CA HIS A 351 -0.64 37.85 7.33
C HIS A 351 -0.41 36.72 6.31
N TRP A 352 -0.39 35.45 6.74
CA TRP A 352 -0.23 34.33 5.81
C TRP A 352 -1.48 34.11 4.97
N ASP A 353 -1.30 33.91 3.66
CA ASP A 353 -2.37 33.53 2.76
C ASP A 353 -2.72 32.03 2.88
N GLY A 354 -3.77 31.63 2.16
CA GLY A 354 -4.25 30.25 2.16
C GLY A 354 -3.25 29.24 1.60
N GLU A 355 -2.36 29.63 0.68
CA GLU A 355 -1.38 28.71 0.12
C GLU A 355 -0.24 28.46 1.11
N LYS A 356 0.29 29.52 1.72
CA LYS A 356 1.30 29.44 2.79
C LYS A 356 0.77 28.62 3.97
N LEU A 357 -0.46 28.87 4.42
CA LEU A 357 -1.11 28.09 5.49
C LEU A 357 -1.24 26.61 5.14
N TYR A 358 -1.67 26.30 3.92
CA TYR A 358 -1.78 24.92 3.43
C TYR A 358 -0.40 24.22 3.40
N GLN A 359 0.62 24.86 2.84
CA GLN A 359 1.95 24.27 2.68
C GLN A 359 2.69 24.11 4.01
N GLU A 360 2.62 25.08 4.93
CA GLU A 360 3.23 24.93 6.26
C GLU A 360 2.55 23.84 7.09
N SER A 361 1.21 23.78 7.06
CA SER A 361 0.48 22.72 7.74
C SER A 361 0.77 21.35 7.12
N ARG A 362 0.83 21.25 5.78
CA ARG A 362 1.25 20.04 5.07
C ARG A 362 2.65 19.61 5.50
N LYS A 363 3.61 20.54 5.53
CA LYS A 363 5.00 20.28 5.91
C LYS A 363 5.12 19.75 7.35
N ILE A 364 4.36 20.30 8.30
CA ILE A 364 4.31 19.82 9.69
C ILE A 364 3.71 18.40 9.76
N VAL A 365 2.58 18.15 9.09
CA VAL A 365 1.96 16.80 9.06
C VAL A 365 2.90 15.77 8.48
N ILE A 366 3.64 16.12 7.42
CA ILE A 366 4.67 15.25 6.84
C ILE A 366 5.74 14.92 7.88
N ALA A 367 6.25 15.92 8.60
CA ALA A 367 7.23 15.69 9.65
C ALA A 367 6.68 14.78 10.77
N ILE A 368 5.42 14.98 11.19
CA ILE A 368 4.74 14.09 12.15
C ILE A 368 4.74 12.64 11.63
N ASN A 369 4.37 12.43 10.36
CA ASN A 369 4.32 11.10 9.74
C ASN A 369 5.71 10.44 9.68
N GLN A 370 6.73 11.21 9.31
CA GLN A 370 8.13 10.77 9.27
C GLN A 370 8.66 10.41 10.67
N ILE A 371 8.42 11.26 11.66
CA ILE A 371 8.88 11.04 13.04
C ILE A 371 8.24 9.78 13.62
N ILE A 372 6.91 9.64 13.55
CA ILE A 372 6.22 8.46 14.09
C ILE A 372 6.75 7.19 13.39
N THR A 373 6.97 7.25 12.07
CA THR A 373 7.45 6.08 11.33
C THR A 373 8.84 5.65 11.75
N TYR A 374 9.82 6.55 11.77
CA TYR A 374 11.22 6.17 12.01
C TYR A 374 11.58 6.06 13.50
N ARG A 375 10.88 6.80 14.38
CA ARG A 375 11.10 6.74 15.83
C ARG A 375 10.30 5.63 16.49
N ASP A 376 9.03 5.46 16.10
CA ASP A 376 8.10 4.60 16.83
C ASP A 376 7.82 3.29 16.10
N TYR A 377 7.57 3.31 14.79
CA TYR A 377 7.18 2.10 14.07
C TYR A 377 8.36 1.22 13.64
N VAL A 378 9.31 1.77 12.87
CA VAL A 378 10.40 1.01 12.23
C VAL A 378 11.28 0.26 13.24
N PRO A 379 11.65 0.82 14.42
CA PRO A 379 12.42 0.08 15.40
C PRO A 379 11.68 -1.14 15.97
N ARG A 380 10.35 -1.10 16.06
CA ARG A 380 9.50 -2.24 16.50
C ARG A 380 9.36 -3.29 15.41
N LEU A 381 9.42 -2.87 14.15
CA LEU A 381 9.42 -3.76 13.00
C LEU A 381 10.73 -4.53 12.88
N LEU A 382 11.87 -3.84 12.90
CA LEU A 382 13.20 -4.42 12.64
C LEU A 382 13.91 -4.92 13.90
N GLY A 383 13.45 -4.53 15.09
CA GLY A 383 14.04 -4.95 16.36
C GLY A 383 15.52 -4.61 16.45
N LYS A 384 16.35 -5.59 16.82
CA LYS A 384 17.81 -5.42 16.92
C LYS A 384 18.51 -5.19 15.58
N GLU A 385 17.86 -5.48 14.45
CA GLU A 385 18.43 -5.21 13.12
C GLU A 385 18.30 -3.74 12.70
N THR A 386 17.57 -2.91 13.45
CA THR A 386 17.31 -1.50 13.10
C THR A 386 18.60 -0.72 12.83
N SER A 387 19.55 -0.74 13.76
CA SER A 387 20.79 0.05 13.64
C SER A 387 21.69 -0.40 12.48
N LYS A 388 21.58 -1.67 12.07
CA LYS A 388 22.32 -2.23 10.94
C LYS A 388 21.79 -1.71 9.61
N TRP A 389 20.46 -1.74 9.43
CA TRP A 389 19.85 -1.35 8.16
C TRP A 389 19.57 0.14 8.06
N ILE A 390 19.30 0.80 9.19
CA ILE A 390 18.94 2.21 9.29
C ILE A 390 19.87 2.85 10.34
N PRO A 391 21.14 3.11 9.97
CA PRO A 391 22.07 3.81 10.86
C PRO A 391 21.59 5.23 11.14
N LEU A 392 22.22 5.91 12.09
CA LEU A 392 21.93 7.32 12.40
C LEU A 392 21.98 8.17 11.13
N TYR A 393 21.04 9.12 11.03
CA TYR A 393 20.95 10.00 9.88
C TYR A 393 22.21 10.86 9.78
N SER A 394 22.77 10.96 8.58
CA SER A 394 24.03 11.66 8.28
C SER A 394 23.85 12.82 7.29
N GLY A 395 22.60 13.22 7.03
CA GLY A 395 22.25 14.22 6.02
C GLY A 395 21.72 13.61 4.73
N TYR A 396 21.14 14.46 3.89
CA TYR A 396 20.63 14.12 2.57
C TYR A 396 21.76 13.70 1.63
N LYS A 397 21.51 12.66 0.84
CA LYS A 397 22.45 12.09 -0.14
C LYS A 397 21.78 12.06 -1.51
N GLU A 398 22.21 12.94 -2.41
CA GLU A 398 21.63 13.10 -3.74
C GLU A 398 21.88 11.90 -4.68
N ASP A 399 22.88 11.07 -4.39
CA ASP A 399 23.20 9.86 -5.14
C ASP A 399 22.29 8.67 -4.80
N VAL A 400 21.62 8.70 -3.63
CA VAL A 400 20.68 7.65 -3.19
C VAL A 400 19.39 7.71 -4.00
N ASP A 401 18.93 6.56 -4.49
CA ASP A 401 17.64 6.43 -5.17
C ASP A 401 16.50 6.20 -4.16
N PRO A 402 15.59 7.17 -3.97
CA PRO A 402 14.44 7.03 -3.07
C PRO A 402 13.26 6.29 -3.72
N THR A 403 13.37 5.82 -4.96
CA THR A 403 12.26 5.14 -5.64
C THR A 403 11.90 3.84 -4.92
N VAL A 404 10.62 3.61 -4.65
CA VAL A 404 10.17 2.34 -4.04
C VAL A 404 10.46 1.17 -4.98
N ALA A 405 11.16 0.16 -4.46
CA ALA A 405 11.48 -1.05 -5.19
C ALA A 405 10.27 -1.95 -5.38
N ASN A 406 10.21 -2.63 -6.52
CA ASN A 406 9.12 -3.54 -6.85
C ASN A 406 8.95 -4.65 -5.79
N VAL A 407 10.08 -5.22 -5.32
CA VAL A 407 10.08 -6.22 -4.24
C VAL A 407 9.55 -5.68 -2.92
N PHE A 408 9.75 -4.39 -2.62
CA PHE A 408 9.27 -3.79 -1.38
C PHE A 408 7.74 -3.80 -1.33
N THR A 409 7.06 -3.56 -2.46
CA THR A 409 5.58 -3.60 -2.55
C THR A 409 4.97 -4.95 -2.17
N LEU A 410 5.76 -6.03 -2.20
CA LEU A 410 5.37 -7.36 -1.72
C LEU A 410 5.93 -7.63 -0.32
N ALA A 411 7.20 -7.29 -0.05
CA ALA A 411 7.82 -7.48 1.26
C ALA A 411 7.06 -6.76 2.38
N PHE A 412 6.58 -5.53 2.13
CA PHE A 412 5.86 -4.74 3.12
C PHE A 412 4.43 -5.25 3.39
N ARG A 413 3.95 -6.21 2.58
CA ARG A 413 2.72 -6.97 2.84
C ARG A 413 2.88 -8.05 3.91
N PHE A 414 4.00 -8.08 4.65
CA PHE A 414 4.09 -8.88 5.87
C PHE A 414 2.98 -8.49 6.86
N GLY A 415 2.53 -7.22 6.85
CA GLY A 415 1.44 -6.72 7.69
C GLY A 415 0.13 -7.48 7.54
N HIS A 416 -0.12 -8.14 6.40
CA HIS A 416 -1.29 -9.02 6.24
C HIS A 416 -1.31 -10.19 7.24
N THR A 417 -0.15 -10.56 7.79
CA THR A 417 -0.05 -11.61 8.82
C THR A 417 -0.36 -11.12 10.23
N SER A 418 -0.45 -9.80 10.43
CA SER A 418 -0.71 -9.15 11.72
C SER A 418 -2.11 -8.54 11.85
N VAL A 419 -2.98 -8.78 10.87
CA VAL A 419 -4.38 -8.33 10.86
C VAL A 419 -5.25 -9.24 11.74
N GLN A 420 -6.12 -8.62 12.53
CA GLN A 420 -7.13 -9.30 13.35
C GLN A 420 -8.37 -9.67 12.50
N PRO A 421 -9.11 -10.74 12.85
CA PRO A 421 -10.29 -11.17 12.11
C PRO A 421 -11.54 -10.33 12.41
N PHE A 422 -11.43 -9.30 13.25
CA PHE A 422 -12.52 -8.39 13.58
C PHE A 422 -12.00 -6.97 13.79
N VAL A 423 -12.92 -6.02 13.73
CA VAL A 423 -12.68 -4.61 14.08
C VAL A 423 -13.50 -4.29 15.33
N SER A 424 -12.79 -3.91 16.40
CA SER A 424 -13.43 -3.61 17.67
C SER A 424 -13.92 -2.17 17.76
N ARG A 425 -15.00 -1.97 18.52
CA ARG A 425 -15.55 -0.64 18.84
C ARG A 425 -15.85 -0.55 20.32
N LEU A 426 -15.22 0.44 20.96
CA LEU A 426 -15.29 0.61 22.40
C LEU A 426 -15.94 1.95 22.78
N ASP A 427 -16.73 1.94 23.84
CA ASP A 427 -17.34 3.15 24.41
C ASP A 427 -16.32 4.04 25.15
N ASP A 428 -16.80 5.10 25.79
CA ASP A 428 -15.96 6.09 26.49
C ASP A 428 -15.22 5.50 27.72
N ASN A 429 -15.67 4.35 28.23
CA ASN A 429 -15.05 3.60 29.31
C ASN A 429 -14.19 2.42 28.80
N PHE A 430 -13.90 2.41 27.49
CA PHE A 430 -13.17 1.34 26.81
C PHE A 430 -13.85 -0.03 26.94
N GLN A 431 -15.17 -0.05 27.10
CA GLN A 431 -15.96 -1.29 27.12
C GLN A 431 -16.58 -1.60 25.75
N PRO A 432 -16.82 -2.88 25.43
CA PRO A 432 -17.47 -3.28 24.18
C PRO A 432 -18.80 -2.56 23.92
N LEU A 433 -18.95 -1.92 22.75
CA LEU A 433 -20.17 -1.22 22.33
C LEU A 433 -21.31 -2.16 21.90
N GLY A 434 -21.78 -3.01 22.82
CA GLY A 434 -22.89 -3.94 22.60
C GLY A 434 -22.71 -4.85 21.39
N SER A 435 -23.75 -4.98 20.56
CA SER A 435 -23.77 -5.82 19.35
C SER A 435 -22.84 -5.34 18.23
N PHE A 436 -22.36 -4.10 18.26
CA PHE A 436 -21.44 -3.54 17.27
C PHE A 436 -19.98 -3.63 17.70
N SER A 437 -19.71 -4.22 18.87
CA SER A 437 -18.39 -4.21 19.49
C SER A 437 -17.34 -5.00 18.74
N HIS A 438 -17.71 -6.06 18.02
CA HIS A 438 -16.81 -6.93 17.27
C HIS A 438 -17.40 -7.21 15.89
N VAL A 439 -16.98 -6.45 14.89
CA VAL A 439 -17.47 -6.62 13.51
C VAL A 439 -16.48 -7.51 12.76
N PRO A 440 -16.91 -8.65 12.17
CA PRO A 440 -16.06 -9.45 11.29
C PRO A 440 -15.41 -8.59 10.22
N LEU A 441 -14.10 -8.77 10.01
CA LEU A 441 -13.31 -7.88 9.15
C LEU A 441 -13.89 -7.78 7.74
N HIS A 442 -14.38 -8.88 7.16
CA HIS A 442 -14.96 -8.86 5.82
C HIS A 442 -16.15 -7.91 5.67
N LEU A 443 -16.92 -7.67 6.74
CA LEU A 443 -18.06 -6.76 6.79
C LEU A 443 -17.67 -5.28 6.97
N THR A 444 -16.37 -4.99 7.05
CA THR A 444 -15.83 -3.64 7.23
C THR A 444 -15.28 -3.04 5.93
N PHE A 445 -15.05 -3.86 4.91
CA PHE A 445 -14.48 -3.41 3.64
C PHE A 445 -15.45 -2.50 2.87
N CYS A 446 -15.00 -1.31 2.45
CA CYS A 446 -15.84 -0.32 1.75
C CYS A 446 -17.11 0.13 2.53
N ALA A 447 -17.20 -0.15 3.83
CA ALA A 447 -18.43 0.04 4.61
C ALA A 447 -18.50 1.40 5.35
N THR A 448 -18.29 2.53 4.64
CA THR A 448 -18.31 3.89 5.23
C THR A 448 -19.52 4.18 6.09
N TRP A 449 -20.67 3.57 5.77
CA TRP A 449 -21.90 3.73 6.52
C TRP A 449 -21.74 3.38 8.00
N ARG A 450 -20.84 2.46 8.37
CA ARG A 450 -20.59 2.10 9.77
C ARG A 450 -19.94 3.24 10.55
N ILE A 451 -19.05 4.02 9.94
CA ILE A 451 -18.50 5.23 10.58
C ILE A 451 -19.62 6.27 10.76
N ILE A 452 -20.40 6.52 9.71
CA ILE A 452 -21.41 7.58 9.70
C ILE A 452 -22.61 7.26 10.61
N LYS A 453 -23.02 6.00 10.70
CA LYS A 453 -24.28 5.59 11.35
C LYS A 453 -24.13 4.86 12.67
N GLU A 454 -22.94 4.40 13.02
CA GLU A 454 -22.73 3.57 14.20
C GLU A 454 -21.71 4.18 15.20
N GLY A 455 -21.57 5.51 15.22
CA GLY A 455 -20.88 6.22 16.33
C GLY A 455 -19.53 6.87 16.00
N GLY A 456 -19.25 7.18 14.73
CA GLY A 456 -18.06 7.97 14.37
C GLY A 456 -16.75 7.18 14.45
N ILE A 457 -15.64 7.91 14.60
CA ILE A 457 -14.29 7.31 14.61
C ILE A 457 -13.76 7.02 16.01
N ASP A 458 -14.26 7.69 17.05
CA ASP A 458 -13.75 7.54 18.41
C ASP A 458 -13.79 6.09 18.92
N PRO A 459 -14.88 5.32 18.73
CA PRO A 459 -14.90 3.91 19.12
C PRO A 459 -13.86 3.05 18.40
N LEU A 460 -13.54 3.39 17.14
CA LEU A 460 -12.54 2.68 16.34
C LEU A 460 -11.12 3.01 16.80
N VAL A 461 -10.86 4.28 17.12
CA VAL A 461 -9.57 4.70 17.69
C VAL A 461 -9.31 4.00 19.03
N ARG A 462 -10.32 3.92 19.92
CA ARG A 462 -10.19 3.16 21.17
C ARG A 462 -9.93 1.68 20.92
N GLY A 463 -10.65 1.08 19.96
CA GLY A 463 -10.47 -0.30 19.54
C GLY A 463 -9.02 -0.59 19.18
N ILE A 464 -8.42 0.17 18.25
CA ILE A 464 -7.04 -0.11 17.81
C ILE A 464 -5.98 0.15 18.87
N VAL A 465 -6.24 1.03 19.84
CA VAL A 465 -5.32 1.37 20.93
C VAL A 465 -5.28 0.28 22.00
N VAL A 466 -6.42 -0.38 22.27
CA VAL A 466 -6.53 -1.46 23.27
C VAL A 466 -6.30 -2.82 22.65
N ASP A 467 -6.78 -3.05 21.44
CA ASP A 467 -6.61 -4.34 20.78
C ASP A 467 -5.15 -4.64 20.49
N HIS A 468 -4.82 -5.92 20.58
CA HIS A 468 -3.51 -6.43 20.23
C HIS A 468 -3.40 -6.58 18.70
N ALA A 469 -2.20 -6.43 18.15
CA ALA A 469 -1.94 -6.96 16.81
C ALA A 469 -2.06 -8.50 16.83
N LYS A 470 -2.32 -9.12 15.68
CA LYS A 470 -2.12 -10.57 15.56
C LYS A 470 -0.62 -10.84 15.43
N LEU A 471 -0.11 -11.81 16.18
CA LEU A 471 1.27 -12.27 16.04
C LEU A 471 1.37 -13.23 14.86
N ALA A 472 2.30 -12.99 13.94
CA ALA A 472 2.58 -13.94 12.86
C ALA A 472 3.34 -15.15 13.45
N LYS A 473 2.77 -16.34 13.30
CA LYS A 473 3.46 -17.61 13.56
C LYS A 473 3.48 -18.42 12.27
N GLN A 474 4.50 -19.26 12.13
CA GLN A 474 4.69 -20.14 10.96
C GLN A 474 3.51 -21.07 10.66
N ASN A 475 2.65 -21.36 11.65
CA ASN A 475 1.43 -22.15 11.52
C ASN A 475 0.15 -21.31 11.62
N GLN A 476 0.26 -19.98 11.70
CA GLN A 476 -0.83 -19.02 11.84
C GLN A 476 -0.46 -17.75 11.05
N LEU A 477 -0.38 -17.83 9.72
CA LEU A 477 0.05 -16.68 8.89
C LEU A 477 -1.11 -15.72 8.60
N VAL A 478 -2.09 -16.10 7.79
CA VAL A 478 -3.20 -15.23 7.34
C VAL A 478 -4.54 -15.73 7.85
N VAL A 479 -5.32 -14.83 8.44
CA VAL A 479 -6.67 -15.12 8.96
C VAL A 479 -7.66 -15.43 7.84
N GLU A 480 -8.66 -16.24 8.17
CA GLU A 480 -9.72 -16.66 7.24
C GLU A 480 -10.47 -15.48 6.62
N GLU A 481 -10.67 -14.39 7.37
CA GLU A 481 -11.27 -13.16 6.86
C GLU A 481 -10.58 -12.57 5.61
N LEU A 482 -9.26 -12.76 5.52
CA LEU A 482 -8.45 -12.28 4.38
C LEU A 482 -8.20 -13.38 3.35
N GLN A 483 -8.21 -14.64 3.75
CA GLN A 483 -7.90 -15.78 2.87
C GLN A 483 -9.16 -16.33 2.16
N ASN A 484 -10.33 -16.22 2.77
CA ASN A 484 -11.60 -16.73 2.24
C ASN A 484 -12.65 -15.63 1.98
N HIS A 485 -12.69 -14.60 2.82
CA HIS A 485 -13.79 -13.62 2.83
C HIS A 485 -13.40 -12.21 2.36
N LEU A 486 -12.26 -12.05 1.67
CA LEU A 486 -11.80 -10.72 1.25
C LEU A 486 -12.82 -10.06 0.30
N PHE A 487 -13.35 -8.91 0.69
CA PHE A 487 -14.43 -8.17 0.00
C PHE A 487 -15.75 -8.94 -0.19
N GLU A 488 -16.02 -9.95 0.63
CA GLU A 488 -17.29 -10.67 0.64
C GLU A 488 -18.39 -9.84 1.33
N GLN A 489 -18.89 -8.81 0.64
CA GLN A 489 -19.91 -7.88 1.15
C GLN A 489 -21.32 -8.21 0.66
N THR A 490 -21.45 -8.59 -0.62
CA THR A 490 -22.73 -8.64 -1.34
C THR A 490 -22.94 -9.91 -2.17
N GLU A 491 -21.94 -10.79 -2.30
CA GLU A 491 -21.93 -11.95 -3.21
C GLU A 491 -21.35 -13.24 -2.59
N ILE A 492 -21.46 -14.35 -3.36
CA ILE A 492 -21.32 -15.76 -2.96
C ILE A 492 -19.87 -16.19 -2.62
N MET A 493 -18.84 -15.42 -3.02
CA MET A 493 -17.44 -15.82 -2.82
C MET A 493 -16.52 -14.61 -2.62
N GLY A 494 -15.82 -14.57 -1.48
CA GLY A 494 -14.71 -13.64 -1.26
C GLY A 494 -13.48 -13.92 -2.14
N LEU A 495 -12.44 -13.10 -2.03
CA LEU A 495 -11.13 -13.34 -2.63
C LEU A 495 -10.17 -13.96 -1.60
N ASP A 496 -8.99 -14.39 -2.07
CA ASP A 496 -7.89 -14.88 -1.24
C ASP A 496 -6.69 -13.93 -1.29
N LEU A 497 -6.46 -13.17 -0.22
CA LEU A 497 -5.37 -12.19 -0.16
C LEU A 497 -3.99 -12.84 -0.24
N ALA A 498 -3.79 -14.01 0.36
CA ALA A 498 -2.51 -14.72 0.30
C ALA A 498 -2.23 -15.22 -1.13
N GLY A 499 -3.24 -15.81 -1.77
CA GLY A 499 -3.22 -16.17 -3.18
C GLY A 499 -2.93 -14.97 -4.08
N LEU A 500 -3.61 -13.84 -3.84
CA LEU A 500 -3.41 -12.58 -4.55
C LEU A 500 -1.97 -12.06 -4.41
N ASN A 501 -1.34 -12.17 -3.23
CA ASN A 501 0.04 -11.72 -3.02
C ASN A 501 1.03 -12.56 -3.84
N MET A 502 0.92 -13.89 -3.79
CA MET A 502 1.79 -14.77 -4.57
C MET A 502 1.58 -14.58 -6.08
N GLN A 503 0.33 -14.50 -6.54
CA GLN A 503 0.00 -14.25 -7.94
C GLN A 503 0.52 -12.88 -8.41
N ARG A 504 0.45 -11.86 -7.54
CA ARG A 504 1.01 -10.52 -7.80
C ARG A 504 2.53 -10.54 -7.91
N GLY A 505 3.23 -11.33 -7.08
CA GLY A 505 4.67 -11.50 -7.21
C GLY A 505 5.08 -12.08 -8.57
N ARG A 506 4.31 -13.05 -9.07
CA ARG A 506 4.48 -13.63 -10.41
C ARG A 506 4.17 -12.64 -11.53
N ASP A 507 3.06 -11.89 -11.42
CA ASP A 507 2.67 -10.79 -12.32
C ASP A 507 3.76 -9.71 -12.41
N HIS A 508 4.37 -9.36 -11.29
CA HIS A 508 5.46 -8.39 -11.22
C HIS A 508 6.81 -8.95 -11.67
N GLY A 509 6.90 -10.21 -12.05
CA GLY A 509 8.14 -10.84 -12.49
C GLY A 509 9.22 -10.83 -11.40
N LEU A 510 8.83 -11.01 -10.13
CA LEU A 510 9.81 -11.06 -9.04
C LEU A 510 10.60 -12.37 -9.07
N PRO A 511 11.93 -12.32 -8.86
CA PRO A 511 12.74 -13.51 -8.60
C PRO A 511 12.22 -14.32 -7.41
N GLY A 512 12.54 -15.61 -7.38
CA GLY A 512 12.21 -16.51 -6.27
C GLY A 512 12.98 -16.21 -4.98
N TYR A 513 12.60 -16.88 -3.90
CA TYR A 513 13.11 -16.66 -2.54
C TYR A 513 14.64 -16.63 -2.44
N ASN A 514 15.35 -17.63 -2.98
CA ASN A 514 16.81 -17.71 -2.88
C ASN A 514 17.54 -16.57 -3.59
N ALA A 515 17.01 -16.01 -4.67
CA ALA A 515 17.61 -14.86 -5.33
C ALA A 515 17.63 -13.62 -4.40
N TRP A 516 16.59 -13.46 -3.58
CA TRP A 516 16.52 -12.37 -2.60
C TRP A 516 17.34 -12.66 -1.34
N ARG A 517 17.43 -13.93 -0.92
CA ARG A 517 18.39 -14.37 0.10
C ARG A 517 19.81 -14.01 -0.30
N HIS A 518 20.19 -14.33 -1.55
CA HIS A 518 21.48 -13.99 -2.11
C HIS A 518 21.74 -12.48 -2.11
N PHE A 519 20.78 -11.69 -2.61
CA PHE A 519 20.86 -10.22 -2.59
C PHE A 519 21.14 -9.66 -1.19
N CYS A 520 20.56 -10.26 -0.16
CA CYS A 520 20.74 -9.86 1.23
C CYS A 520 21.99 -10.46 1.91
N GLY A 521 22.84 -11.19 1.19
CA GLY A 521 24.03 -11.85 1.74
C GLY A 521 23.69 -12.99 2.71
N LEU A 522 22.53 -13.61 2.54
CA LEU A 522 22.03 -14.67 3.39
C LEU A 522 22.19 -16.05 2.73
N SER A 523 22.16 -17.13 3.52
CA SER A 523 22.28 -18.51 3.00
C SER A 523 21.15 -18.85 2.01
N GLN A 524 21.48 -19.64 0.99
CA GLN A 524 20.58 -20.08 -0.09
C GLN A 524 20.34 -21.59 0.04
N PRO A 525 19.35 -22.03 0.85
CA PRO A 525 19.11 -23.45 1.08
C PRO A 525 18.80 -24.18 -0.23
N GLN A 526 19.41 -25.35 -0.42
CA GLN A 526 19.27 -26.16 -1.64
C GLN A 526 18.34 -27.37 -1.46
N ASN A 527 18.11 -27.80 -0.22
CA ASN A 527 17.35 -29.00 0.11
C ASN A 527 16.50 -28.78 1.37
N VAL A 528 15.74 -29.80 1.76
CA VAL A 528 14.81 -29.73 2.89
C VAL A 528 15.54 -29.50 4.21
N ASP A 529 16.73 -30.09 4.42
CA ASP A 529 17.46 -29.99 5.68
C ASP A 529 18.01 -28.57 5.87
N GLU A 530 18.69 -28.03 4.86
CA GLU A 530 19.17 -26.65 4.87
C GLU A 530 18.02 -25.64 5.01
N PHE A 531 16.88 -25.88 4.34
CA PHE A 531 15.73 -24.99 4.48
C PHE A 531 15.07 -25.12 5.86
N SER A 532 15.10 -26.32 6.47
CA SER A 532 14.65 -26.55 7.84
C SER A 532 15.46 -25.74 8.84
N GLU A 533 16.77 -25.61 8.63
CA GLU A 533 17.65 -24.77 9.45
C GLU A 533 17.30 -23.30 9.31
N VAL A 534 17.11 -22.81 8.08
CA VAL A 534 16.73 -21.40 7.83
C VAL A 534 15.40 -21.05 8.48
N LEU A 535 14.40 -21.94 8.40
CA LEU A 535 13.09 -21.72 9.01
C LEU A 535 13.06 -22.04 10.51
N GLY A 536 14.03 -22.79 11.03
CA GLY A 536 13.91 -23.44 12.35
C GLY A 536 12.69 -24.38 12.45
N ASN A 537 12.24 -24.94 11.31
CA ASN A 537 10.99 -25.68 11.22
C ASN A 537 10.99 -26.68 10.06
N SER A 538 11.31 -27.95 10.37
CA SER A 538 11.42 -29.00 9.36
C SER A 538 10.09 -29.41 8.74
N LYS A 539 9.00 -29.39 9.51
CA LYS A 539 7.66 -29.71 9.00
C LYS A 539 7.22 -28.69 7.95
N LEU A 540 7.47 -27.41 8.20
CA LEU A 540 7.13 -26.34 7.26
C LEU A 540 8.04 -26.39 6.02
N ALA A 541 9.35 -26.58 6.19
CA ALA A 541 10.28 -26.72 5.08
C ALA A 541 9.89 -27.89 4.15
N LYS A 542 9.48 -29.03 4.72
CA LYS A 542 8.98 -30.17 3.96
C LYS A 542 7.74 -29.82 3.13
N LYS A 543 6.73 -29.16 3.72
CA LYS A 543 5.53 -28.70 2.99
C LYS A 543 5.87 -27.79 1.81
N PHE A 544 6.81 -26.86 2.02
CA PHE A 544 7.27 -25.99 0.93
C PHE A 544 7.89 -26.80 -0.21
N LEU A 545 8.74 -27.80 0.09
CA LEU A 545 9.36 -28.60 -0.97
C LEU A 545 8.39 -29.58 -1.63
N GLU A 546 7.39 -30.09 -0.91
CA GLU A 546 6.29 -30.87 -1.48
C GLU A 546 5.48 -30.04 -2.50
N LEU A 547 5.37 -28.72 -2.30
CA LEU A 547 4.63 -27.82 -3.18
C LEU A 547 5.48 -27.20 -4.31
N TYR A 548 6.71 -26.77 -4.01
CA TYR A 548 7.57 -26.00 -4.93
C TYR A 548 8.71 -26.80 -5.56
N GLY A 549 9.02 -27.99 -5.02
CA GLY A 549 10.16 -28.83 -5.40
C GLY A 549 11.51 -28.33 -4.91
N THR A 550 11.79 -27.03 -5.02
CA THR A 550 13.05 -26.38 -4.61
C THR A 550 12.80 -25.02 -3.95
N PRO A 551 13.62 -24.60 -2.96
CA PRO A 551 13.58 -23.25 -2.41
C PRO A 551 13.72 -22.12 -3.44
N ASP A 552 14.40 -22.35 -4.58
CA ASP A 552 14.53 -21.35 -5.66
C ASP A 552 13.18 -20.96 -6.29
N ASN A 553 12.20 -21.85 -6.22
CA ASN A 553 10.87 -21.63 -6.79
C ASN A 553 9.90 -20.93 -5.85
N ILE A 554 10.22 -20.86 -4.55
CA ILE A 554 9.30 -20.28 -3.55
C ILE A 554 9.05 -18.81 -3.89
N ASP A 555 7.77 -18.44 -3.98
CA ASP A 555 7.37 -17.05 -4.22
C ASP A 555 7.84 -16.18 -3.03
N ILE A 556 8.48 -15.04 -3.32
CA ILE A 556 9.18 -14.23 -2.31
C ILE A 556 8.32 -13.88 -1.09
N TRP A 557 7.04 -13.53 -1.29
CA TRP A 557 6.17 -13.13 -0.18
C TRP A 557 5.98 -14.25 0.84
N ILE A 558 5.58 -15.45 0.40
CA ILE A 558 5.30 -16.56 1.31
C ILE A 558 6.58 -17.13 1.95
N GLY A 559 7.68 -17.15 1.20
CA GLY A 559 8.99 -17.57 1.74
C GLY A 559 9.52 -16.61 2.79
N ALA A 560 9.41 -15.29 2.55
CA ALA A 560 9.95 -14.28 3.44
C ALA A 560 9.15 -14.12 4.75
N ILE A 561 7.81 -14.25 4.71
CA ILE A 561 6.98 -14.20 5.93
C ILE A 561 7.04 -15.49 6.76
N ALA A 562 7.57 -16.58 6.19
CA ALA A 562 7.76 -17.84 6.89
C ALA A 562 9.05 -17.87 7.72
N GLU A 563 10.00 -16.97 7.48
CA GLU A 563 11.23 -16.89 8.29
C GLU A 563 10.90 -16.51 9.75
N PRO A 564 11.60 -17.10 10.74
CA PRO A 564 11.44 -16.71 12.14
C PRO A 564 11.86 -15.26 12.35
N PHE A 565 11.19 -14.57 13.28
CA PHE A 565 11.49 -13.17 13.56
C PHE A 565 12.93 -12.95 14.02
N VAL A 566 13.51 -11.83 13.59
CA VAL A 566 14.74 -11.32 14.18
C VAL A 566 14.47 -10.91 15.64
N PRO A 567 15.50 -10.90 16.52
CA PRO A 567 15.31 -10.56 17.93
C PRO A 567 14.63 -9.20 18.11
N GLN A 568 13.53 -9.19 18.89
CA GLN A 568 12.69 -8.01 19.18
C GLN A 568 12.03 -7.35 17.95
N GLY A 569 12.08 -7.99 16.77
CA GLY A 569 11.40 -7.53 15.56
C GLY A 569 10.09 -8.27 15.30
N ARG A 570 9.47 -7.97 14.15
CA ARG A 570 8.25 -8.62 13.64
C ARG A 570 8.38 -9.15 12.21
N VAL A 571 9.61 -9.30 11.75
CA VAL A 571 9.95 -9.85 10.45
C VAL A 571 11.22 -10.70 10.54
N GLY A 572 11.39 -11.65 9.62
CA GLY A 572 12.62 -12.44 9.52
C GLY A 572 13.79 -11.70 8.86
N PRO A 573 14.99 -12.29 8.86
CA PRO A 573 16.21 -11.68 8.33
C PRO A 573 16.09 -11.13 6.90
N LEU A 574 15.43 -11.85 6.00
CA LEU A 574 15.25 -11.43 4.60
C LEU A 574 14.39 -10.17 4.49
N LEU A 575 13.27 -10.13 5.20
CA LEU A 575 12.41 -8.96 5.24
C LEU A 575 13.09 -7.80 5.96
N ALA A 576 13.86 -8.04 7.03
CA ALA A 576 14.61 -6.99 7.71
C ALA A 576 15.61 -6.28 6.76
N CYS A 577 16.29 -7.05 5.91
CA CYS A 577 17.16 -6.53 4.85
C CYS A 577 16.39 -5.68 3.83
N ILE A 578 15.32 -6.22 3.23
CA ILE A 578 14.58 -5.52 2.16
C ILE A 578 13.90 -4.25 2.69
N LEU A 579 13.16 -4.38 3.80
CA LEU A 579 12.42 -3.27 4.40
C LEU A 579 13.38 -2.21 4.95
N GLY A 580 14.41 -2.62 5.69
CA GLY A 580 15.41 -1.71 6.25
C GLY A 580 16.17 -0.94 5.16
N THR A 581 16.53 -1.62 4.06
CA THR A 581 17.18 -0.97 2.90
C THR A 581 16.26 0.07 2.26
N GLN A 582 14.98 -0.26 2.03
CA GLN A 582 14.05 0.71 1.44
C GLN A 582 13.84 1.91 2.37
N PHE A 583 13.53 1.70 3.66
CA PHE A 583 13.36 2.80 4.61
C PHE A 583 14.60 3.67 4.72
N ARG A 584 15.80 3.10 4.73
CA ARG A 584 17.03 3.91 4.67
C ARG A 584 17.08 4.78 3.41
N ASN A 585 16.79 4.20 2.24
CA ASN A 585 16.85 4.94 0.98
C ASN A 585 15.77 6.05 0.91
N LEU A 586 14.58 5.79 1.44
CA LEU A 586 13.51 6.79 1.55
C LEU A 586 13.88 7.97 2.44
N ARG A 587 14.69 7.75 3.49
CA ARG A 587 15.18 8.80 4.39
C ARG A 587 16.38 9.54 3.80
N ASP A 588 17.41 8.80 3.39
CA ASP A 588 18.68 9.37 2.97
C ASP A 588 18.56 10.07 1.60
N GLY A 589 17.68 9.59 0.71
CA GLY A 589 17.42 10.15 -0.62
C GLY A 589 16.33 11.23 -0.66
N ASP A 590 15.85 11.71 0.48
CA ASP A 590 14.80 12.73 0.57
C ASP A 590 15.35 14.10 0.98
N ARG A 591 15.42 15.03 0.02
CA ARG A 591 15.92 16.41 0.26
C ARG A 591 15.10 17.16 1.31
N PHE A 592 13.84 16.79 1.49
CA PHE A 592 12.92 17.43 2.42
C PHE A 592 12.71 16.61 3.70
N TRP A 593 13.56 15.62 3.98
CA TRP A 593 13.56 14.88 5.26
C TRP A 593 13.56 15.86 6.43
N TRP A 594 12.72 15.63 7.43
CA TRP A 594 12.47 16.63 8.48
C TRP A 594 13.72 17.04 9.27
N GLU A 595 14.75 16.20 9.39
CA GLU A 595 16.02 16.55 10.04
C GLU A 595 17.07 17.16 9.10
N ASN A 596 16.80 17.24 7.80
CA ASN A 596 17.74 17.81 6.85
C ASN A 596 17.88 19.33 7.08
N LEU A 597 19.12 19.83 6.97
CA LEU A 597 19.43 21.23 7.23
C LEU A 597 18.65 22.15 6.27
N GLY A 598 18.04 23.18 6.83
CA GLY A 598 17.23 24.15 6.08
C GLY A 598 15.77 23.73 5.83
N VAL A 599 15.38 22.49 6.15
CA VAL A 599 13.96 22.10 6.08
C VAL A 599 13.17 22.72 7.22
N PHE A 600 13.66 22.59 8.46
CA PHE A 600 13.10 23.27 9.63
C PHE A 600 14.20 24.01 10.40
N THR A 601 13.83 25.04 11.15
CA THR A 601 14.75 25.72 12.06
C THR A 601 15.05 24.82 13.28
N GLN A 602 16.14 25.10 14.01
CA GLN A 602 16.48 24.31 15.21
C GLN A 602 15.39 24.35 16.29
N GLN A 603 14.69 25.48 16.42
CA GLN A 603 13.57 25.61 17.36
C GLN A 603 12.37 24.76 16.91
N GLN A 604 12.06 24.77 15.62
CA GLN A 604 11.03 23.91 15.03
C GLN A 604 11.36 22.42 15.20
N LEU A 605 12.61 22.01 15.00
CA LEU A 605 13.08 20.64 15.24
C LEU A 605 12.91 20.22 16.70
N HIS A 606 13.21 21.12 17.65
CA HIS A 606 13.01 20.83 19.07
C HIS A 606 11.53 20.61 19.42
N ALA A 607 10.63 21.42 18.85
CA ALA A 607 9.19 21.24 19.03
C ALA A 607 8.70 19.93 18.40
N LEU A 608 9.12 19.63 17.17
CA LEU A 608 8.73 18.42 16.44
C LEU A 608 9.16 17.13 17.15
N ARG A 609 10.31 17.09 17.81
CA ARG A 609 10.79 15.89 18.53
C ARG A 609 9.83 15.39 19.62
N LYS A 610 8.96 16.25 20.15
CA LYS A 610 8.01 15.92 21.23
C LYS A 610 6.69 15.33 20.73
N ILE A 611 6.44 15.31 19.42
CA ILE A 611 5.16 14.80 18.89
C ILE A 611 4.97 13.33 19.22
N SER A 612 3.72 12.89 19.31
CA SER A 612 3.35 11.48 19.47
C SER A 612 2.03 11.20 18.75
N LEU A 613 1.82 9.97 18.30
CA LEU A 613 0.53 9.57 17.73
C LEU A 613 -0.60 9.68 18.78
N SER A 614 -0.29 9.44 20.06
CA SER A 614 -1.21 9.67 21.17
C SER A 614 -1.74 11.11 21.21
N ARG A 615 -0.86 12.10 21.05
CA ARG A 615 -1.24 13.51 20.98
C ARG A 615 -2.11 13.80 19.77
N VAL A 616 -1.75 13.26 18.59
CA VAL A 616 -2.54 13.42 17.37
C VAL A 616 -3.96 12.87 17.56
N PHE A 617 -4.13 11.70 18.20
CA PHE A 617 -5.46 11.20 18.53
C PHE A 617 -6.19 12.10 19.54
N CYS A 618 -5.55 12.52 20.61
CA CYS A 618 -6.15 13.42 21.61
C CYS A 618 -6.60 14.77 21.02
N ASP A 619 -5.87 15.33 20.06
CA ASP A 619 -6.20 16.62 19.43
C ASP A 619 -7.34 16.55 18.42
N ASN A 620 -7.63 15.35 17.88
CA ASN A 620 -8.50 15.17 16.72
C ASN A 620 -9.67 14.22 16.97
N THR A 621 -9.90 13.83 18.22
CA THR A 621 -11.02 12.99 18.69
C THR A 621 -11.59 13.57 19.99
N HIS A 622 -12.68 13.02 20.51
CA HIS A 622 -13.20 13.37 21.84
C HIS A 622 -12.61 12.51 22.96
N ILE A 623 -11.71 11.57 22.64
CA ILE A 623 -11.08 10.69 23.62
C ILE A 623 -10.26 11.52 24.61
N LYS A 624 -10.51 11.32 25.91
CA LYS A 624 -9.89 12.10 26.99
C LYS A 624 -8.69 11.42 27.63
N LYS A 625 -8.56 10.11 27.46
CA LYS A 625 -7.48 9.31 28.03
C LYS A 625 -6.80 8.48 26.95
N MET A 626 -5.47 8.49 26.94
CA MET A 626 -4.66 7.80 25.95
C MET A 626 -3.37 7.30 26.60
N PRO A 627 -2.84 6.12 26.21
CA PRO A 627 -1.50 5.73 26.60
C PRO A 627 -0.46 6.63 25.95
N ARG A 628 0.69 6.80 26.62
CA ARG A 628 1.81 7.59 26.06
C ARG A 628 2.44 6.95 24.83
N ASP A 629 2.36 5.62 24.72
CA ASP A 629 2.86 4.85 23.59
C ASP A 629 1.75 3.94 23.05
N VAL A 630 1.02 4.44 22.06
CA VAL A 630 -0.09 3.70 21.44
C VAL A 630 0.35 2.47 20.65
N PHE A 631 1.64 2.28 20.36
CA PHE A 631 2.13 1.09 19.63
C PHE A 631 2.31 -0.12 20.53
N LYS A 632 2.40 0.07 21.84
CA LYS A 632 2.49 -1.04 22.80
C LYS A 632 1.13 -1.58 23.16
N VAL A 633 1.06 -2.82 23.63
CA VAL A 633 -0.14 -3.33 24.28
C VAL A 633 -0.48 -2.44 25.49
N ASN A 634 -1.75 -2.04 25.57
CA ASN A 634 -2.24 -1.18 26.64
C ASN A 634 -3.47 -1.80 27.32
N SER A 635 -3.68 -1.47 28.58
CA SER A 635 -4.80 -1.97 29.38
C SER A 635 -5.43 -0.82 30.13
N TYR A 636 -6.67 -0.50 29.78
CA TYR A 636 -7.43 0.54 30.45
C TYR A 636 -7.95 0.03 31.80
N PRO A 637 -7.86 0.81 32.90
CA PRO A 637 -7.34 2.18 32.98
C PRO A 637 -5.84 2.30 33.30
N GLU A 638 -5.14 1.19 33.60
CA GLU A 638 -3.82 1.16 34.25
C GLU A 638 -2.75 2.05 33.61
N ASN A 639 -2.63 2.03 32.28
CA ASN A 639 -1.56 2.75 31.57
C ASN A 639 -2.06 3.88 30.67
N PHE A 640 -3.26 4.38 30.96
CA PHE A 640 -3.88 5.51 30.30
C PHE A 640 -3.71 6.77 31.14
N VAL A 641 -3.22 7.84 30.52
CA VAL A 641 -3.12 9.17 31.15
C VAL A 641 -4.14 10.11 30.53
N ASP A 642 -4.49 11.18 31.24
CA ASP A 642 -5.34 12.19 30.65
C ASP A 642 -4.60 12.90 29.50
N CYS A 643 -5.32 13.21 28.43
CA CYS A 643 -4.75 13.84 27.25
C CYS A 643 -4.06 15.18 27.56
N HIS A 644 -4.38 15.88 28.64
CA HIS A 644 -3.71 17.13 29.02
C HIS A 644 -2.28 16.90 29.56
N GLU A 645 -1.93 15.67 29.96
CA GLU A 645 -0.60 15.28 30.41
C GLU A 645 0.32 14.80 29.27
N ILE A 646 -0.19 14.76 28.04
CA ILE A 646 0.56 14.37 26.83
C ILE A 646 1.00 15.64 26.10
N ASP A 647 2.32 15.78 25.92
CA ASP A 647 2.98 16.90 25.27
C ASP A 647 2.27 17.33 23.97
N THR A 648 2.02 18.64 23.86
CA THR A 648 1.46 19.27 22.68
C THR A 648 2.57 19.79 21.77
N LEU A 649 2.28 19.85 20.46
CA LEU A 649 3.19 20.50 19.53
C LEU A 649 3.16 22.02 19.78
N ASP A 650 4.29 22.56 20.24
CA ASP A 650 4.49 24.00 20.36
C ASP A 650 4.70 24.61 18.97
N LEU A 651 3.75 25.43 18.53
CA LEU A 651 3.79 26.13 17.25
C LEU A 651 4.44 27.52 17.34
N SER A 652 4.85 27.98 18.52
CA SER A 652 5.50 29.29 18.66
C SER A 652 6.72 29.49 17.74
N PRO A 653 7.53 28.46 17.40
CA PRO A 653 8.64 28.60 16.45
C PRO A 653 8.24 28.80 14.98
N TRP A 654 6.95 28.79 14.65
CA TRP A 654 6.43 29.13 13.32
C TRP A 654 5.92 30.57 13.21
N LYS A 655 6.03 31.36 14.28
CA LYS A 655 5.63 32.77 14.24
C LYS A 655 6.62 33.56 13.37
N GLU A 656 6.10 34.25 12.36
CA GLU A 656 6.83 35.26 11.58
C GLU A 656 6.44 36.65 12.12
N GLU A 657 7.43 37.54 12.27
CA GLU A 657 7.22 38.91 12.80
C GLU A 657 6.54 39.85 11.80
#